data_AF-A0AAX7UT65-F1
#
_entry.id   AF-A0AAX7UT65-F1
#
_cell.length_a   1.000
_cell.length_b   1.000
_cell.length_c   1.000
_cell.angle_alpha   90.00
_cell.angle_beta   90.00
_cell.angle_gamma   90.00
#
_symmetry.space_group_name_H-M   'P 1'
#
loop_
_entity.id
_entity.type
_entity.pdbx_description
1 polymer ?
#
loop_
_entity_poly.entity_id
_entity_poly.type
_entity_poly.pdbx_seq_one_letter_code
_entity_poly.pdbx_strand_id
1 'polypeptide(L)'
;MMTKSFIFMFQYIFYLSSATTFTMALVGPWTCDVLYSKALPDLAASLAINRINKNTYLSKGYWYDYKLINEDCQSSRALARFAGLKGYAAAYLGPANPGYCSSAALYAKEWDLGHLSWACLKPNMNKGHMYPSFMRPLPLSSHVIFTVLRFFRWAHVAIISEESDLWEATGHELASSLRALGLPVKPVVTMENNKEGPRAALTKVRETDRVRVVIMCMPSVLIGGQAQYQLLTTASAMRMIDRGYVFIPYDTLLYSLPYNDAPYYMLGNDTKLRKAFDGVLTITMDSGERNFYEAFKQAQDSYEIRTSTPPEQVSPFFGTIYNMMYYTAMAVEQARDREGHWVTGRILADGEGGFEFEGFNQPLRAGRNGEGMQAQYVVLDYSGIGNTLYSTHSLHASHTDSKSGGLKYLGRSIHFAGSTPYKDSTCWFSPYFACTGGDCLGKYVMIVFGLFRRDGKVGFSFGGGGHSSGSTKVVLTLDDLVFINTQVSKRVSSVLNQYCCLWLLSEMHALHTYSSMDCMKGDWVWLKKCPAGSVSNVYNSTENVFLREMRHENLNLLLGLFFDSGIFGVVIEHCTRGSLEDLLSNEEVRLDWMFKSSLLSDLIRGMKYLHHRDIIHGRLKSRNCVVDGRFVLKVTDYGFNEIWIVQNIDTDEKPEDLLWTAPELLRSSSEKRRGTFAGDVYSFSIVCQEVISRSAPFCMLDMPPKEIINKVKEPPPLCRPVISVEEAPVDVIQVMKQAWSEEPERRPTFDDIFKQFKSITKGKKTNIIDSMLRMLEQYSSNLEDLIRERTEELEVERQKTDNLVAQMLPKSVAQALKTGKPVKPEHFNQITLYFSDIVGFSTISSLSEPIEVVNLLNDLYSLFDAIILLHDVYKVETIGDAYMVASGVPNRNGNRHAAEMANMSLDILHCIGTFKPRHMPDLKIRIRVGLHSGPVVAGVVGLTMPRYCLFGDTVNTASRMESTALPYRIHVNQSTVDVLKSLNLGYKIDVRGLTELKGKGIETTYWLVGKEDFTKPLPDPRDLPG
;
A
#
# COMPACT_ATOMS: atom_id res chain seq x y z
N MET A 1 -2.95 56.80 39.52
CA MET A 1 -1.76 56.10 39.00
C MET A 1 -1.38 54.84 39.81
N MET A 2 -2.23 54.33 40.72
CA MET A 2 -1.98 53.11 41.52
C MET A 2 -2.89 51.91 41.18
N THR A 3 -3.87 52.07 40.29
CA THR A 3 -4.81 50.98 39.92
C THR A 3 -4.39 50.18 38.69
N LYS A 4 -3.41 50.65 37.90
CA LYS A 4 -2.88 49.91 36.74
C LYS A 4 -1.76 48.93 37.09
N SER A 5 -1.04 49.13 38.20
CA SER A 5 0.03 48.21 38.63
C SER A 5 -0.49 46.93 39.31
N PHE A 6 -1.67 46.97 39.94
CA PHE A 6 -2.26 45.79 40.57
C PHE A 6 -2.83 44.77 39.56
N ILE A 7 -3.35 45.24 38.43
CA ILE A 7 -3.87 44.37 37.36
C ILE A 7 -2.72 43.68 36.61
N PHE A 8 -1.61 44.39 36.37
CA PHE A 8 -0.42 43.78 35.78
C PHE A 8 0.24 42.75 36.70
N MET A 9 0.22 42.95 38.02
CA MET A 9 0.79 41.96 38.95
C MET A 9 -0.09 40.69 39.05
N PHE A 10 -1.43 40.82 39.01
CA PHE A 10 -2.33 39.66 38.99
C PHE A 10 -2.28 38.86 37.68
N GLN A 11 -2.08 39.54 36.55
CA GLN A 11 -1.93 38.90 35.25
C GLN A 11 -0.56 38.23 35.08
N TYR A 12 0.48 38.70 35.79
CA TYR A 12 1.78 38.03 35.87
C TYR A 12 1.76 36.80 36.80
N ILE A 13 0.96 36.82 37.88
CA ILE A 13 0.85 35.69 38.82
C ILE A 13 0.01 34.54 38.24
N PHE A 14 -0.99 34.81 37.39
CA PHE A 14 -1.74 33.76 36.67
C PHE A 14 -0.97 33.14 35.49
N TYR A 15 0.02 33.84 34.92
CA TYR A 15 0.87 33.27 33.86
C TYR A 15 1.98 32.35 34.38
N LEU A 16 2.22 32.32 35.70
CA LEU A 16 3.30 31.57 36.32
C LEU A 16 2.84 30.31 37.09
N SER A 17 1.59 29.85 36.91
CA SER A 17 1.05 28.75 37.72
C SER A 17 0.07 27.79 37.03
N SER A 18 0.10 27.66 35.70
CA SER A 18 -0.60 26.55 35.01
C SER A 18 0.23 26.06 33.84
N ALA A 19 1.02 25.01 34.07
CA ALA A 19 1.68 24.30 32.97
C ALA A 19 0.62 23.76 32.01
N THR A 20 0.63 24.20 30.76
CA THR A 20 -0.26 23.68 29.72
C THR A 20 0.06 22.21 29.46
N THR A 21 -0.96 21.35 29.38
CA THR A 21 -0.76 19.90 29.20
C THR A 21 -0.44 19.55 27.74
N PHE A 22 0.67 18.88 27.50
CA PHE A 22 1.03 18.32 26.19
C PHE A 22 0.65 16.83 26.14
N THR A 23 -0.45 16.50 25.48
CA THR A 23 -0.94 15.12 25.40
C THR A 23 -0.36 14.40 24.19
N MET A 24 0.20 13.21 24.42
CA MET A 24 0.75 12.32 23.39
C MET A 24 -0.18 11.11 23.17
N ALA A 25 -0.68 10.90 21.96
CA ALA A 25 -1.49 9.73 21.62
C ALA A 25 -0.61 8.58 21.13
N LEU A 26 -0.61 7.46 21.85
CA LEU A 26 0.09 6.24 21.46
C LEU A 26 -0.87 5.32 20.70
N VAL A 27 -0.66 5.19 19.39
CA VAL A 27 -1.52 4.47 18.44
C VAL A 27 -0.83 3.18 17.99
N GLY A 28 -1.46 2.04 18.21
CA GLY A 28 -0.92 0.74 17.79
C GLY A 28 -1.89 -0.42 18.04
N PRO A 29 -1.66 -1.60 17.44
CA PRO A 29 -2.55 -2.75 17.50
C PRO A 29 -2.33 -3.55 18.80
N TRP A 30 -2.55 -2.89 19.94
CA TRP A 30 -2.23 -3.40 21.27
C TRP A 30 -2.97 -4.69 21.65
N THR A 31 -4.05 -5.04 20.94
CA THR A 31 -4.87 -6.22 21.25
C THR A 31 -4.73 -7.39 20.28
N CYS A 32 -4.18 -7.18 19.07
CA CYS A 32 -4.23 -8.21 18.01
C CYS A 32 -2.91 -8.85 17.65
N ASP A 33 -1.79 -8.25 18.06
CA ASP A 33 -0.48 -8.75 17.71
C ASP A 33 0.34 -9.04 18.97
N VAL A 34 1.09 -10.13 18.96
CA VAL A 34 1.83 -10.64 20.12
C VAL A 34 3.00 -9.71 20.50
N LEU A 35 3.67 -9.10 19.52
CA LEU A 35 4.77 -8.16 19.76
C LEU A 35 4.26 -6.93 20.52
N TYR A 36 3.12 -6.38 20.10
CA TYR A 36 2.57 -5.14 20.65
C TYR A 36 1.76 -5.37 21.94
N SER A 37 1.00 -6.46 22.05
CA SER A 37 0.22 -6.78 23.25
C SER A 37 1.10 -7.12 24.46
N LYS A 38 2.18 -7.88 24.25
CA LYS A 38 3.16 -8.19 25.31
C LYS A 38 4.07 -7.02 25.68
N ALA A 39 4.02 -5.91 24.94
CA ALA A 39 4.84 -4.73 25.24
C ALA A 39 4.30 -3.89 26.41
N LEU A 40 3.12 -4.23 26.96
CA LEU A 40 2.48 -3.50 28.07
C LEU A 40 2.48 -1.97 27.84
N PRO A 41 1.86 -1.49 26.75
CA PRO A 41 2.05 -0.11 26.26
C PRO A 41 1.60 0.96 27.25
N ASP A 42 0.53 0.70 28.02
CA ASP A 42 0.05 1.60 29.09
C ASP A 42 1.11 1.79 30.18
N LEU A 43 1.74 0.70 30.59
CA LEU A 43 2.75 0.69 31.64
C LEU A 43 4.06 1.35 31.17
N ALA A 44 4.46 1.09 29.92
CA ALA A 44 5.61 1.74 29.28
C ALA A 44 5.40 3.27 29.20
N ALA A 45 4.21 3.69 28.77
CA ALA A 45 3.86 5.09 28.63
C ALA A 45 3.75 5.80 29.98
N SER A 46 3.11 5.16 30.97
CA SER A 46 3.02 5.67 32.34
C SER A 46 4.41 5.88 32.95
N LEU A 47 5.32 4.91 32.79
CA LEU A 47 6.68 5.02 33.27
C LEU A 47 7.44 6.18 32.59
N ALA A 48 7.32 6.30 31.27
CA ALA A 48 7.93 7.38 30.50
C ALA A 48 7.47 8.74 31.00
N ILE A 49 6.15 8.97 31.09
CA ILE A 49 5.58 10.24 31.54
C ILE A 49 5.96 10.56 32.98
N ASN A 50 5.96 9.57 33.88
CA ASN A 50 6.39 9.77 35.26
C ASN A 50 7.85 10.23 35.35
N ARG A 51 8.75 9.67 34.53
CA ARG A 51 10.17 10.08 34.50
C ARG A 51 10.37 11.43 33.80
N ILE A 52 9.64 11.70 32.71
CA ILE A 52 9.65 12.97 31.99
C ILE A 52 9.21 14.11 32.93
N ASN A 53 8.08 13.96 33.63
CA ASN A 53 7.55 14.99 34.52
C ASN A 53 8.39 15.17 35.80
N LYS A 54 9.17 14.16 36.21
CA LYS A 54 10.18 14.30 37.29
C LYS A 54 11.44 15.05 36.84
N ASN A 55 11.74 15.06 35.54
CA ASN A 55 12.92 15.72 35.01
C ASN A 55 12.71 17.24 34.96
N THR A 56 13.51 17.98 35.73
CA THR A 56 13.43 19.46 35.84
C THR A 56 13.80 20.19 34.56
N TYR A 57 14.49 19.54 33.61
CA TYR A 57 14.73 20.10 32.29
C TYR A 57 13.46 20.03 31.41
N LEU A 58 12.74 18.90 31.49
CA LEU A 58 11.58 18.62 30.64
C LEU A 58 10.27 19.24 31.15
N SER A 59 10.16 19.47 32.45
CA SER A 59 8.95 20.01 33.10
C SER A 59 8.88 21.55 33.12
N LYS A 60 9.73 22.25 32.37
CA LYS A 60 9.79 23.72 32.37
C LYS A 60 8.67 24.38 31.57
N GLY A 61 8.23 23.76 30.48
CA GLY A 61 7.21 24.32 29.58
C GLY A 61 5.86 23.64 29.71
N TYR A 62 5.84 22.33 29.53
CA TYR A 62 4.62 21.55 29.48
C TYR A 62 4.52 20.53 30.61
N TRP A 63 3.29 20.24 31.01
CA TRP A 63 2.99 19.01 31.75
C TRP A 63 2.67 17.90 30.75
N TYR A 64 3.44 16.82 30.72
CA TYR A 64 3.22 15.76 29.73
C TYR A 64 2.16 14.77 30.21
N ASP A 65 1.27 14.39 29.30
CA ASP A 65 0.25 13.37 29.52
C ASP A 65 0.15 12.47 28.28
N TYR A 66 -0.49 11.30 28.40
CA TYR A 66 -0.62 10.36 27.30
C TYR A 66 -2.01 9.76 27.19
N LYS A 67 -2.36 9.34 25.98
CA LYS A 67 -3.58 8.57 25.71
C LYS A 67 -3.23 7.35 24.89
N LEU A 68 -3.62 6.17 25.38
CA LEU A 68 -3.49 4.93 24.63
C LEU A 68 -4.66 4.77 23.66
N ILE A 69 -4.35 4.54 22.39
CA ILE A 69 -5.34 4.35 21.33
C ILE A 69 -5.09 2.99 20.68
N ASN A 70 -6.05 2.08 20.83
CA ASN A 70 -6.00 0.79 20.17
C ASN A 70 -6.32 0.93 18.68
N GLU A 71 -5.36 0.59 17.84
CA GLU A 71 -5.49 0.50 16.39
C GLU A 71 -6.28 -0.74 16.02
N ASP A 72 -7.20 -0.61 15.07
CA ASP A 72 -7.92 -1.76 14.53
C ASP A 72 -6.99 -2.62 13.67
N CYS A 73 -7.24 -3.92 13.68
CA CYS A 73 -6.30 -4.91 13.14
C CYS A 73 -6.43 -5.04 11.62
N GLN A 74 -7.52 -4.47 11.06
CA GLN A 74 -7.74 -4.29 9.63
C GLN A 74 -7.35 -2.88 9.21
N SER A 75 -6.53 -2.77 8.17
CA SER A 75 -5.95 -1.49 7.72
C SER A 75 -7.01 -0.44 7.37
N SER A 76 -8.12 -0.86 6.75
CA SER A 76 -9.22 0.02 6.33
C SER A 76 -9.98 0.62 7.51
N ARG A 77 -10.29 -0.20 8.52
CA ARG A 77 -10.95 0.23 9.76
C ARG A 77 -10.03 1.11 10.60
N ALA A 78 -8.76 0.76 10.68
CA ALA A 78 -7.75 1.52 11.39
C ALA A 78 -7.61 2.94 10.83
N LEU A 79 -7.58 3.10 9.50
CA LEU A 79 -7.58 4.40 8.84
C LEU A 79 -8.86 5.19 9.13
N ALA A 80 -10.04 4.56 9.04
CA ALA A 80 -11.31 5.21 9.32
C ALA A 80 -11.38 5.72 10.78
N ARG A 81 -10.88 4.92 11.73
CA ARG A 81 -10.79 5.31 13.13
C ARG A 81 -9.76 6.42 13.35
N PHE A 82 -8.61 6.36 12.69
CA PHE A 82 -7.58 7.39 12.78
C PHE A 82 -8.12 8.76 12.32
N ALA A 83 -8.89 8.81 11.23
CA ALA A 83 -9.52 10.05 10.75
C ALA A 83 -10.45 10.71 11.79
N GLY A 84 -11.04 9.93 12.70
CA GLY A 84 -11.89 10.40 13.80
C GLY A 84 -11.12 10.96 15.00
N LEU A 85 -9.78 10.88 15.01
CA LEU A 85 -8.95 11.32 16.14
C LEU A 85 -8.59 12.81 16.08
N LYS A 86 -9.16 13.61 15.18
CA LYS A 86 -8.85 15.05 15.12
C LYS A 86 -9.03 15.73 16.49
N GLY A 87 -7.96 16.33 17.01
CA GLY A 87 -7.97 17.02 18.30
C GLY A 87 -7.86 16.14 19.55
N TYR A 88 -7.60 14.84 19.43
CA TYR A 88 -7.48 13.93 20.59
C TYR A 88 -6.19 14.14 21.41
N ALA A 89 -5.10 14.54 20.74
CA ALA A 89 -3.75 14.75 21.27
C ALA A 89 -2.96 15.76 20.42
N ALA A 90 -1.85 16.27 20.96
CA ALA A 90 -0.94 17.21 20.30
C ALA A 90 0.08 16.51 19.38
N ALA A 91 0.47 15.28 19.72
CA ALA A 91 1.33 14.43 18.90
C ALA A 91 0.81 12.99 18.87
N TYR A 92 0.94 12.32 17.73
CA TYR A 92 0.59 10.92 17.51
C TYR A 92 1.86 10.09 17.34
N LEU A 93 2.00 9.06 18.17
CA LEU A 93 3.06 8.06 18.11
C LEU A 93 2.44 6.77 17.58
N GLY A 94 2.70 6.46 16.31
CA GLY A 94 1.98 5.47 15.51
C GLY A 94 1.41 6.12 14.24
N PRO A 95 0.73 5.36 13.38
CA PRO A 95 0.27 3.98 13.56
C PRO A 95 1.37 2.93 13.41
N ALA A 96 1.11 1.70 13.85
CA ALA A 96 2.03 0.58 13.65
C ALA A 96 1.85 -0.12 12.31
N ASN A 97 0.71 0.07 11.62
CA ASN A 97 0.48 -0.50 10.30
C ASN A 97 1.00 0.43 9.17
N PRO A 98 2.00 -0.02 8.38
CA PRO A 98 2.52 0.79 7.28
C PRO A 98 1.51 0.98 6.14
N GLY A 99 0.51 0.10 6.00
CA GLY A 99 -0.47 0.11 4.91
C GLY A 99 -1.30 1.39 4.83
N TYR A 100 -1.50 2.10 5.94
CA TYR A 100 -2.17 3.40 5.95
C TYR A 100 -1.34 4.54 6.55
N CYS A 101 -0.07 4.31 6.92
CA CYS A 101 0.78 5.34 7.50
C CYS A 101 0.85 6.61 6.62
N SER A 102 0.97 6.47 5.30
CA SER A 102 1.02 7.64 4.40
C SER A 102 -0.23 8.50 4.52
N SER A 103 -1.41 7.86 4.63
CA SER A 103 -2.68 8.55 4.82
C SER A 103 -2.78 9.20 6.20
N ALA A 104 -2.32 8.52 7.25
CA ALA A 104 -2.25 9.08 8.60
C ALA A 104 -1.34 10.33 8.67
N ALA A 105 -0.20 10.31 7.98
CA ALA A 105 0.69 11.47 7.87
C ALA A 105 0.06 12.65 7.12
N LEU A 106 -0.80 12.42 6.12
CA LEU A 106 -1.56 13.48 5.46
C LEU A 106 -2.63 14.09 6.38
N TYR A 107 -3.31 13.28 7.19
CA TYR A 107 -4.23 13.79 8.21
C TYR A 107 -3.49 14.65 9.24
N ALA A 108 -2.35 14.18 9.73
CA ALA A 108 -1.54 14.93 10.69
C ALA A 108 -1.01 16.25 10.10
N LYS A 109 -0.70 16.29 8.80
CA LYS A 109 -0.37 17.53 8.09
C LYS A 109 -1.54 18.51 8.11
N GLU A 110 -2.74 18.05 7.76
CA GLU A 110 -3.94 18.89 7.73
C GLU A 110 -4.33 19.41 9.13
N TRP A 111 -4.00 18.66 10.17
CA TRP A 111 -4.25 19.05 11.55
C TRP A 111 -3.12 19.89 12.17
N ASP A 112 -1.99 20.04 11.48
CA ASP A 112 -0.73 20.60 12.00
C ASP A 112 -0.28 19.98 13.34
N LEU A 113 -0.42 18.65 13.45
CA LEU A 113 -0.07 17.87 14.64
C LEU A 113 1.17 17.01 14.37
N GLY A 114 1.99 16.82 15.40
CA GLY A 114 3.21 16.02 15.28
C GLY A 114 2.87 14.56 15.04
N HIS A 115 3.44 13.95 14.00
CA HIS A 115 3.19 12.53 13.68
C HIS A 115 4.49 11.76 13.61
N LEU A 116 4.68 10.84 14.56
CA LEU A 116 5.86 10.01 14.68
C LEU A 116 5.47 8.55 14.53
N SER A 117 5.98 7.86 13.51
CA SER A 117 5.72 6.42 13.40
C SER A 117 6.97 5.63 13.01
N TRP A 118 7.24 4.59 13.80
CA TRP A 118 8.33 3.63 13.60
C TRP A 118 8.06 2.67 12.44
N ALA A 119 6.78 2.45 12.10
CA ALA A 119 6.38 1.47 11.10
C ALA A 119 6.44 2.00 9.66
N CYS A 120 6.57 3.31 9.45
CA CYS A 120 6.52 3.90 8.12
C CYS A 120 7.82 3.69 7.34
N LEU A 121 7.80 2.70 6.45
CA LEU A 121 8.97 2.22 5.70
C LEU A 121 9.27 2.97 4.40
N LYS A 122 8.43 3.92 3.98
CA LYS A 122 8.67 4.71 2.76
C LYS A 122 9.86 5.67 2.96
N PRO A 123 10.92 5.59 2.15
CA PRO A 123 12.17 6.30 2.41
C PRO A 123 12.04 7.83 2.33
N ASN A 124 11.13 8.34 1.49
CA ASN A 124 11.01 9.78 1.20
C ASN A 124 9.95 10.50 2.05
N MET A 125 9.50 9.94 3.18
CA MET A 125 8.51 10.61 4.03
C MET A 125 9.08 11.82 4.79
N ASN A 126 10.34 11.78 5.21
CA ASN A 126 11.00 12.89 5.92
C ASN A 126 11.58 13.95 4.96
N LYS A 127 11.54 13.72 3.63
CA LYS A 127 12.20 14.56 2.62
C LYS A 127 11.15 15.12 1.65
N GLY A 128 10.93 16.44 1.70
CA GLY A 128 10.03 17.17 0.81
C GLY A 128 8.79 17.73 1.52
N HIS A 129 8.18 18.77 0.95
CA HIS A 129 7.03 19.49 1.53
C HIS A 129 5.73 18.67 1.62
N MET A 130 5.75 17.38 1.27
CA MET A 130 4.54 16.55 1.24
C MET A 130 4.06 16.18 2.65
N TYR A 131 4.97 15.87 3.58
CA TYR A 131 4.65 15.51 4.98
C TYR A 131 5.41 16.37 5.99
N PRO A 132 5.10 17.68 6.10
CA PRO A 132 5.89 18.63 6.88
C PRO A 132 5.79 18.43 8.40
N SER A 133 4.81 17.68 8.91
CA SER A 133 4.66 17.36 10.34
C SER A 133 5.03 15.91 10.70
N PHE A 134 5.57 15.17 9.72
CA PHE A 134 5.98 13.78 9.90
C PHE A 134 7.43 13.69 10.35
N MET A 135 7.68 12.85 11.35
CA MET A 135 9.03 12.50 11.79
C MET A 135 9.13 10.98 11.94
N ARG A 136 10.29 10.42 11.63
CA ARG A 136 10.56 9.01 11.90
C ARG A 136 11.29 8.89 13.24
N PRO A 137 10.75 8.18 14.25
CA PRO A 137 11.40 8.08 15.54
C PRO A 137 12.56 7.07 15.56
N LEU A 138 12.58 6.06 14.68
CA LEU A 138 13.66 5.07 14.58
C LEU A 138 14.39 5.16 13.23
N PRO A 139 15.63 4.67 13.11
CA PRO A 139 16.30 4.54 11.82
C PRO A 139 15.49 3.65 10.87
N LEU A 140 15.52 3.96 9.57
CA LEU A 140 14.77 3.20 8.59
C LEU A 140 15.30 1.76 8.50
N SER A 141 14.45 0.78 8.82
CA SER A 141 14.84 -0.64 8.89
C SER A 141 15.45 -1.17 7.58
N SER A 142 15.00 -0.68 6.42
CA SER A 142 15.58 -1.05 5.12
C SER A 142 17.03 -0.58 4.96
N HIS A 143 17.42 0.57 5.52
CA HIS A 143 18.83 1.02 5.52
C HIS A 143 19.72 0.16 6.42
N VAL A 144 19.20 -0.24 7.59
CA VAL A 144 19.91 -1.13 8.51
C VAL A 144 20.17 -2.48 7.84
N ILE A 145 19.12 -3.08 7.29
CA ILE A 145 19.19 -4.35 6.53
C ILE A 145 20.13 -4.19 5.33
N PHE A 146 19.97 -3.15 4.51
CA PHE A 146 20.82 -2.91 3.34
C PHE A 146 22.30 -2.82 3.70
N THR A 147 22.64 -2.21 4.84
CA THR A 147 24.04 -2.11 5.28
C THR A 147 24.63 -3.46 5.66
N VAL A 148 23.85 -4.33 6.31
CA VAL A 148 24.24 -5.71 6.62
C VAL A 148 24.39 -6.53 5.33
N LEU A 149 23.39 -6.47 4.44
CA LEU A 149 23.40 -7.16 3.15
C LEU A 149 24.59 -6.72 2.27
N ARG A 150 24.91 -5.42 2.27
CA ARG A 150 26.07 -4.88 1.55
C ARG A 150 27.40 -5.41 2.08
N PHE A 151 27.53 -5.53 3.39
CA PHE A 151 28.74 -6.04 4.02
C PHE A 151 29.01 -7.50 3.63
N PHE A 152 27.97 -8.35 3.71
CA PHE A 152 28.09 -9.77 3.33
C PHE A 152 28.00 -10.01 1.83
N ARG A 153 27.57 -9.00 1.06
CA ARG A 153 27.29 -9.06 -0.38
C ARG A 153 26.18 -10.04 -0.72
N TRP A 154 25.02 -9.88 -0.08
CA TRP A 154 23.81 -10.66 -0.37
C TRP A 154 22.78 -9.76 -1.05
N ALA A 155 22.72 -9.80 -2.38
CA ALA A 155 21.85 -8.91 -3.16
C ALA A 155 20.44 -9.48 -3.32
N HIS A 156 20.33 -10.79 -3.48
CA HIS A 156 19.07 -11.49 -3.73
C HIS A 156 18.37 -11.88 -2.43
N VAL A 157 17.20 -11.29 -2.22
CA VAL A 157 16.45 -11.41 -0.96
C VAL A 157 15.00 -11.80 -1.22
N ALA A 158 14.48 -12.75 -0.45
CA ALA A 158 13.05 -13.03 -0.36
C ALA A 158 12.47 -12.47 0.93
N ILE A 159 11.17 -12.18 0.92
CA ILE A 159 10.43 -11.74 2.10
C ILE A 159 9.25 -12.68 2.30
N ILE A 160 9.10 -13.19 3.52
CA ILE A 160 7.93 -13.96 3.94
C ILE A 160 7.21 -13.19 5.04
N SER A 161 5.93 -12.90 4.85
CA SER A 161 5.05 -12.26 5.84
C SER A 161 4.04 -13.23 6.42
N GLU A 162 3.62 -13.02 7.66
CA GLU A 162 2.45 -13.68 8.25
C GLU A 162 1.15 -13.18 7.58
N GLU A 163 0.12 -14.05 7.50
CA GLU A 163 -1.23 -13.73 7.02
C GLU A 163 -1.99 -12.83 8.02
N SER A 164 -1.54 -11.58 8.12
CA SER A 164 -2.24 -10.50 8.80
C SER A 164 -1.99 -9.19 8.05
N ASP A 165 -3.00 -8.32 8.00
CA ASP A 165 -2.92 -7.00 7.34
C ASP A 165 -1.64 -6.22 7.70
N LEU A 166 -1.27 -6.24 8.99
CA LEU A 166 -0.10 -5.55 9.53
C LEU A 166 1.22 -6.08 8.94
N TRP A 167 1.43 -7.39 9.01
CA TRP A 167 2.68 -8.02 8.58
C TRP A 167 2.78 -8.16 7.06
N GLU A 168 1.65 -8.35 6.37
CA GLU A 168 1.57 -8.32 4.91
C GLU A 168 1.93 -6.93 4.36
N ALA A 169 1.33 -5.87 4.92
CA ALA A 169 1.69 -4.50 4.56
C ALA A 169 3.17 -4.21 4.86
N THR A 170 3.69 -4.70 6.00
CA THR A 170 5.11 -4.57 6.36
C THR A 170 6.02 -5.26 5.35
N GLY A 171 5.70 -6.48 4.93
CA GLY A 171 6.47 -7.21 3.92
C GLY A 171 6.51 -6.49 2.57
N HIS A 172 5.37 -5.96 2.11
CA HIS A 172 5.28 -5.23 0.85
C HIS A 172 6.02 -3.88 0.88
N GLU A 173 5.86 -3.09 1.94
CA GLU A 173 6.51 -1.79 2.08
C GLU A 173 8.02 -1.94 2.31
N LEU A 174 8.45 -2.98 3.05
CA LEU A 174 9.88 -3.32 3.18
C LEU A 174 10.48 -3.71 1.82
N ALA A 175 9.78 -4.54 1.04
CA ALA A 175 10.21 -4.91 -0.30
C ALA A 175 10.36 -3.67 -1.19
N SER A 176 9.39 -2.76 -1.16
CA SER A 176 9.44 -1.50 -1.90
C SER A 176 10.62 -0.64 -1.47
N SER A 177 10.87 -0.53 -0.16
CA SER A 177 11.95 0.25 0.41
C SER A 177 13.34 -0.31 0.03
N LEU A 178 13.52 -1.63 0.07
CA LEU A 178 14.78 -2.28 -0.36
C LEU A 178 14.99 -2.22 -1.87
N ARG A 179 13.93 -2.31 -2.68
CA ARG A 179 14.00 -2.11 -4.14
C ARG A 179 14.40 -0.69 -4.51
N ALA A 180 13.93 0.31 -3.76
CA ALA A 180 14.34 1.70 -3.93
C ALA A 180 15.85 1.91 -3.67
N LEU A 181 16.49 1.02 -2.91
CA LEU A 181 17.94 1.00 -2.68
C LEU A 181 18.72 0.18 -3.73
N GLY A 182 18.05 -0.38 -4.74
CA GLY A 182 18.66 -1.12 -5.85
C GLY A 182 18.74 -2.64 -5.67
N LEU A 183 18.16 -3.21 -4.61
CA LEU A 183 18.21 -4.65 -4.37
C LEU A 183 17.09 -5.44 -5.09
N PRO A 184 17.41 -6.59 -5.73
CA PRO A 184 16.41 -7.48 -6.31
C PRO A 184 15.68 -8.31 -5.23
N VAL A 185 14.53 -7.79 -4.77
CA VAL A 185 13.67 -8.47 -3.78
C VAL A 185 12.55 -9.28 -4.45
N LYS A 186 12.72 -10.60 -4.58
CA LYS A 186 11.72 -11.56 -5.08
C LYS A 186 12.02 -12.97 -4.52
N PRO A 187 11.00 -13.78 -4.14
CA PRO A 187 9.59 -13.45 -4.07
C PRO A 187 9.23 -12.74 -2.75
N VAL A 188 8.08 -12.04 -2.75
CA VAL A 188 7.41 -11.56 -1.53
C VAL A 188 6.19 -12.45 -1.35
N VAL A 189 6.13 -13.20 -0.25
CA VAL A 189 5.13 -14.26 -0.06
C VAL A 189 4.44 -14.08 1.29
N THR A 190 3.11 -14.04 1.28
CA THR A 190 2.31 -14.16 2.50
C THR A 190 2.13 -15.65 2.84
N MET A 191 2.46 -16.02 4.06
CA MET A 191 2.36 -17.40 4.58
C MET A 191 0.98 -17.62 5.16
N GLU A 192 0.20 -18.50 4.53
CA GLU A 192 -1.12 -18.90 4.99
C GLU A 192 -1.04 -19.57 6.38
N ASN A 193 -2.04 -19.33 7.23
CA ASN A 193 -2.12 -19.87 8.59
C ASN A 193 -2.49 -21.38 8.66
N ASN A 194 -2.57 -22.06 7.52
CA ASN A 194 -2.85 -23.49 7.46
C ASN A 194 -1.58 -24.34 7.64
N LYS A 195 -1.73 -25.65 7.83
CA LYS A 195 -0.58 -26.57 8.05
C LYS A 195 0.38 -26.64 6.85
N GLU A 196 -0.07 -26.31 5.64
CA GLU A 196 0.73 -26.38 4.41
C GLU A 196 1.42 -25.05 4.06
N GLY A 197 0.94 -23.93 4.62
CA GLY A 197 1.35 -22.57 4.31
C GLY A 197 2.85 -22.34 4.44
N PRO A 198 3.50 -22.73 5.56
CA PRO A 198 4.95 -22.62 5.69
C PRO A 198 5.71 -23.36 4.59
N ARG A 199 5.25 -24.57 4.23
CA ARG A 199 5.89 -25.40 3.20
C ARG A 199 5.67 -24.83 1.81
N ALA A 200 4.48 -24.30 1.50
CA ALA A 200 4.18 -23.64 0.24
C ALA A 200 5.02 -22.36 0.06
N ALA A 201 5.12 -21.53 1.11
CA ALA A 201 5.91 -20.31 1.10
C ALA A 201 7.41 -20.59 0.87
N LEU A 202 7.97 -21.55 1.60
CA LEU A 202 9.36 -21.96 1.45
C LEU A 202 9.65 -22.63 0.10
N THR A 203 8.66 -23.31 -0.50
CA THR A 203 8.80 -23.91 -1.83
C THR A 203 8.95 -22.82 -2.90
N LYS A 204 8.14 -21.76 -2.87
CA LYS A 204 8.28 -20.60 -3.76
C LYS A 204 9.64 -19.93 -3.64
N VAL A 205 10.13 -19.78 -2.40
CA VAL A 205 11.49 -19.23 -2.15
C VAL A 205 12.56 -20.13 -2.73
N ARG A 206 12.44 -21.45 -2.56
CA ARG A 206 13.41 -22.43 -3.05
C ARG A 206 13.45 -22.53 -4.58
N GLU A 207 12.32 -22.32 -5.25
CA GLU A 207 12.20 -22.32 -6.72
C GLU A 207 12.75 -21.04 -7.36
N THR A 208 12.92 -19.98 -6.58
CA THR A 208 13.46 -18.72 -7.10
C THR A 208 14.97 -18.79 -7.18
N ASP A 209 15.51 -18.53 -8.37
CA ASP A 209 16.95 -18.56 -8.60
C ASP A 209 17.67 -17.52 -7.72
N ARG A 210 18.88 -17.87 -7.27
CA ARG A 210 19.78 -16.97 -6.53
C ARG A 210 19.30 -16.47 -5.16
N VAL A 211 18.14 -16.88 -4.64
CA VAL A 211 17.74 -16.47 -3.29
C VAL A 211 18.39 -17.35 -2.23
N ARG A 212 19.09 -16.73 -1.27
CA ARG A 212 19.61 -17.39 -0.05
C ARG A 212 19.30 -16.65 1.24
N VAL A 213 18.90 -15.39 1.18
CA VAL A 213 18.49 -14.61 2.35
C VAL A 213 16.97 -14.45 2.35
N VAL A 214 16.35 -14.80 3.47
CA VAL A 214 14.90 -14.71 3.68
C VAL A 214 14.64 -13.79 4.87
N ILE A 215 13.97 -12.66 4.63
CA ILE A 215 13.51 -11.76 5.69
C ILE A 215 12.12 -12.21 6.13
N MET A 216 11.95 -12.39 7.44
CA MET A 216 10.69 -12.84 8.05
C MET A 216 9.97 -11.64 8.68
N CYS A 217 8.89 -11.19 8.05
CA CYS A 217 7.99 -10.15 8.55
C CYS A 217 6.87 -10.80 9.37
N MET A 218 7.17 -11.12 10.63
CA MET A 218 6.28 -11.78 11.58
C MET A 218 6.89 -11.67 12.99
N PRO A 219 6.11 -11.85 14.07
CA PRO A 219 6.63 -11.81 15.43
C PRO A 219 7.67 -12.92 15.67
N SER A 220 8.73 -12.59 16.39
CA SER A 220 9.84 -13.48 16.65
C SER A 220 9.45 -14.62 17.59
N VAL A 221 9.95 -15.81 17.33
CA VAL A 221 9.79 -16.98 18.20
C VAL A 221 10.33 -16.73 19.61
N LEU A 222 11.34 -15.84 19.74
CA LEU A 222 11.93 -15.46 21.02
C LEU A 222 10.94 -14.72 21.95
N ILE A 223 9.92 -14.07 21.38
CA ILE A 223 8.85 -13.39 22.13
C ILE A 223 7.51 -14.16 22.05
N GLY A 224 7.52 -15.39 21.51
CA GLY A 224 6.36 -16.27 21.40
C GLY A 224 5.61 -16.19 20.06
N GLY A 225 6.26 -15.77 18.98
CA GLY A 225 5.69 -15.78 17.63
C GLY A 225 5.55 -17.20 17.06
N GLN A 226 4.31 -17.62 16.81
CA GLN A 226 4.00 -18.99 16.38
C GLN A 226 4.19 -19.21 14.87
N ALA A 227 3.90 -18.20 14.05
CA ALA A 227 4.13 -18.24 12.61
C ALA A 227 5.63 -18.47 12.29
N GLN A 228 6.52 -17.74 12.97
CA GLN A 228 7.97 -17.90 12.80
C GLN A 228 8.45 -19.27 13.25
N TYR A 229 7.92 -19.79 14.36
CA TYR A 229 8.22 -21.15 14.82
C TYR A 229 7.90 -22.20 13.75
N GLN A 230 6.70 -22.13 13.17
CA GLN A 230 6.26 -23.08 12.14
C GLN A 230 7.11 -22.95 10.86
N LEU A 231 7.45 -21.73 10.45
CA LEU A 231 8.30 -21.48 9.29
C LEU A 231 9.71 -22.05 9.48
N LEU A 232 10.37 -21.76 10.60
CA LEU A 232 11.74 -22.20 10.87
C LEU A 232 11.84 -23.73 11.01
N THR A 233 10.92 -24.34 11.77
CA THR A 233 10.90 -25.81 11.93
C THR A 233 10.62 -26.52 10.60
N THR A 234 9.77 -25.95 9.74
CA THR A 234 9.52 -26.46 8.39
C THR A 234 10.74 -26.28 7.47
N ALA A 235 11.43 -25.14 7.54
CA ALA A 235 12.66 -24.88 6.79
C ALA A 235 13.79 -25.87 7.16
N SER A 236 13.91 -26.19 8.45
CA SER A 236 14.80 -27.25 8.93
C SER A 236 14.39 -28.62 8.39
N ALA A 237 13.09 -28.97 8.43
CA ALA A 237 12.59 -30.22 7.86
C ALA A 237 12.81 -30.32 6.33
N MET A 238 12.78 -29.19 5.62
CA MET A 238 13.10 -29.09 4.18
C MET A 238 14.61 -29.03 3.88
N ARG A 239 15.47 -29.12 4.91
CA ARG A 239 16.93 -28.99 4.82
C ARG A 239 17.39 -27.71 4.10
N MET A 240 16.67 -26.61 4.30
CA MET A 240 17.06 -25.32 3.72
C MET A 240 18.24 -24.71 4.48
N ILE A 241 18.29 -24.87 5.79
CA ILE A 241 19.39 -24.38 6.63
C ILE A 241 20.71 -25.06 6.22
N ASP A 242 20.70 -26.38 6.06
CA ASP A 242 21.86 -27.15 5.58
C ASP A 242 22.35 -26.68 4.20
N ARG A 243 21.47 -26.12 3.37
CA ARG A 243 21.76 -25.58 2.03
C ARG A 243 22.20 -24.11 2.02
N GLY A 244 22.45 -23.53 3.20
CA GLY A 244 22.97 -22.17 3.34
C GLY A 244 21.94 -21.07 3.17
N TYR A 245 20.67 -21.33 3.51
CA TYR A 245 19.68 -20.27 3.62
C TYR A 245 19.82 -19.56 4.98
N VAL A 246 19.74 -18.22 4.96
CA VAL A 246 19.82 -17.37 6.15
C VAL A 246 18.47 -16.69 6.36
N PHE A 247 17.95 -16.78 7.58
CA PHE A 247 16.68 -16.20 7.98
C PHE A 247 16.92 -14.99 8.87
N ILE A 248 16.37 -13.84 8.50
CA ILE A 248 16.52 -12.57 9.26
C ILE A 248 15.14 -12.16 9.79
N PRO A 249 14.92 -12.13 11.11
CA PRO A 249 13.67 -11.63 11.68
C PRO A 249 13.62 -10.10 11.55
N TYR A 250 12.51 -9.57 11.05
CA TYR A 250 12.34 -8.13 10.85
C TYR A 250 11.97 -7.40 12.16
N ASP A 251 11.13 -8.00 12.99
CA ASP A 251 10.61 -7.38 14.21
C ASP A 251 11.71 -6.98 15.19
N THR A 252 12.78 -7.77 15.28
CA THR A 252 13.93 -7.53 16.16
C THR A 252 14.67 -6.23 15.88
N LEU A 253 14.48 -5.63 14.69
CA LEU A 253 15.01 -4.31 14.35
C LEU A 253 14.31 -3.19 15.11
N LEU A 254 13.11 -3.44 15.65
CA LEU A 254 12.28 -2.42 16.29
C LEU A 254 12.54 -2.30 17.79
N TYR A 255 13.32 -3.19 18.40
CA TYR A 255 13.61 -3.21 19.84
C TYR A 255 15.01 -3.74 20.12
N SER A 256 15.43 -3.65 21.40
CA SER A 256 16.72 -4.17 21.85
C SER A 256 16.54 -5.54 22.50
N LEU A 257 16.98 -6.60 21.84
CA LEU A 257 16.96 -7.96 22.41
C LEU A 257 18.10 -8.15 23.40
N PRO A 258 17.86 -8.85 24.52
CA PRO A 258 18.90 -9.19 25.48
C PRO A 258 19.83 -10.29 24.92
N TYR A 259 21.15 -10.12 24.97
CA TYR A 259 22.10 -11.13 24.49
C TYR A 259 23.35 -11.31 25.37
N ASN A 260 23.75 -10.32 26.17
CA ASN A 260 24.83 -10.47 27.14
C ASN A 260 24.32 -11.26 28.37
N ASP A 261 24.73 -12.52 28.49
CA ASP A 261 24.38 -13.44 29.60
C ASP A 261 22.88 -13.67 29.82
N ALA A 262 22.07 -13.50 28.77
CA ALA A 262 20.62 -13.69 28.81
C ALA A 262 20.19 -15.01 28.13
N PRO A 263 19.77 -16.04 28.89
CA PRO A 263 19.30 -17.30 28.32
C PRO A 263 17.87 -17.21 27.80
N TYR A 264 17.63 -17.74 26.61
CA TYR A 264 16.29 -17.89 26.03
C TYR A 264 15.73 -19.29 26.32
N TYR A 265 14.74 -19.36 27.21
CA TYR A 265 14.11 -20.63 27.62
C TYR A 265 13.52 -21.43 26.44
N MET A 266 12.96 -20.73 25.44
CA MET A 266 12.39 -21.35 24.24
C MET A 266 13.42 -22.16 23.44
N LEU A 267 14.67 -21.68 23.35
CA LEU A 267 15.77 -22.39 22.68
C LEU A 267 16.32 -23.54 23.53
N GLY A 268 16.18 -23.47 24.85
CA GLY A 268 16.58 -24.54 25.77
C GLY A 268 15.65 -25.75 25.74
N ASN A 269 14.34 -25.52 25.66
CA ASN A 269 13.33 -26.56 25.77
C ASN A 269 13.06 -27.32 24.46
N ASP A 270 13.11 -26.64 23.33
CA ASP A 270 12.73 -27.23 22.04
C ASP A 270 13.97 -27.55 21.19
N THR A 271 14.32 -28.84 21.14
CA THR A 271 15.46 -29.33 20.35
C THR A 271 15.27 -29.17 18.84
N LYS A 272 14.03 -29.16 18.33
CA LYS A 272 13.75 -28.94 16.90
C LYS A 272 13.95 -27.48 16.56
N LEU A 273 13.40 -26.58 17.38
CA LEU A 273 13.59 -25.14 17.22
C LEU A 273 15.08 -24.78 17.31
N ARG A 274 15.80 -25.37 18.27
CA ARG A 274 17.24 -25.12 18.43
C ARG A 274 18.04 -25.42 17.16
N LYS A 275 17.74 -26.52 16.49
CA LYS A 275 18.35 -26.87 15.19
C LYS A 275 17.89 -25.93 14.07
N ALA A 276 16.63 -25.51 14.11
CA ALA A 276 16.09 -24.58 13.12
C ALA A 276 16.64 -23.15 13.27
N PHE A 277 16.95 -22.75 14.50
CA PHE A 277 17.46 -21.41 14.83
C PHE A 277 18.92 -21.21 14.40
N ASP A 278 19.64 -22.29 14.10
CA ASP A 278 21.01 -22.27 13.58
C ASP A 278 21.15 -21.61 12.19
N GLY A 279 20.03 -21.43 11.48
CA GLY A 279 19.96 -20.66 10.24
C GLY A 279 19.53 -19.21 10.41
N VAL A 280 19.35 -18.71 11.65
CA VAL A 280 18.78 -17.40 11.94
C VAL A 280 19.88 -16.40 12.29
N LEU A 281 19.94 -15.30 11.55
CA LEU A 281 20.81 -14.17 11.85
C LEU A 281 19.95 -13.00 12.35
N THR A 282 20.08 -12.66 13.63
CA THR A 282 19.22 -11.66 14.28
C THR A 282 19.90 -10.29 14.25
N ILE A 283 19.21 -9.26 13.79
CA ILE A 283 19.69 -7.87 13.83
C ILE A 283 18.81 -7.10 14.80
N THR A 284 19.41 -6.49 15.82
CA THR A 284 18.66 -5.82 16.89
C THR A 284 19.35 -4.54 17.36
N MET A 285 18.62 -3.66 18.03
CA MET A 285 19.22 -2.49 18.67
C MET A 285 20.13 -2.94 19.82
N ASP A 286 21.32 -2.36 19.88
CA ASP A 286 22.31 -2.61 20.92
C ASP A 286 21.77 -2.14 22.27
N SER A 287 21.82 -3.03 23.26
CA SER A 287 21.41 -2.74 24.63
C SER A 287 22.48 -1.98 25.42
N GLY A 288 23.72 -1.90 24.92
CA GLY A 288 24.84 -1.34 25.67
C GLY A 288 25.19 -2.23 26.88
N GLU A 289 25.40 -1.61 28.04
CA GLU A 289 25.85 -2.31 29.25
C GLU A 289 24.76 -3.10 29.96
N ARG A 290 23.50 -2.63 29.94
CA ARG A 290 22.38 -3.26 30.65
C ARG A 290 21.38 -3.84 29.67
N ASN A 291 21.04 -5.12 29.85
CA ASN A 291 20.04 -5.74 29.02
C ASN A 291 18.61 -5.33 29.44
N PHE A 292 17.63 -5.56 28.56
CA PHE A 292 16.24 -5.20 28.83
C PHE A 292 15.66 -5.87 30.08
N TYR A 293 15.99 -7.15 30.33
CA TYR A 293 15.46 -7.90 31.47
C TYR A 293 15.92 -7.31 32.81
N GLU A 294 17.19 -6.92 32.90
CA GLU A 294 17.74 -6.26 34.07
C GLU A 294 17.12 -4.87 34.31
N ALA A 295 16.97 -4.07 33.26
CA ALA A 295 16.36 -2.75 33.35
C ALA A 295 14.89 -2.82 33.78
N PHE A 296 14.14 -3.79 33.24
CA PHE A 296 12.75 -4.03 33.62
C PHE A 296 12.62 -4.51 35.07
N LYS A 297 13.46 -5.47 35.48
CA LYS A 297 13.49 -5.96 36.86
C LYS A 297 13.86 -4.86 37.85
N GLN A 298 14.84 -4.01 37.52
CA GLN A 298 15.19 -2.85 38.34
C GLN A 298 14.01 -1.87 38.50
N ALA A 299 13.22 -1.66 37.44
CA ALA A 299 12.03 -0.80 37.49
C ALA A 299 10.89 -1.42 38.32
N GLN A 300 10.81 -2.76 38.40
CA GLN A 300 9.93 -3.47 39.34
C GLN A 300 10.42 -3.34 40.78
N ASP A 301 11.71 -3.60 41.02
CA ASP A 301 12.33 -3.57 42.35
C ASP A 301 12.33 -2.16 42.98
N SER A 302 12.39 -1.12 42.15
CA SER A 302 12.26 0.29 42.55
C SER A 302 10.82 0.77 42.71
N TYR A 303 9.83 -0.10 42.51
CA TYR A 303 8.39 0.20 42.58
C TYR A 303 7.92 1.29 41.61
N GLU A 304 8.69 1.57 40.55
CA GLU A 304 8.24 2.48 39.47
C GLU A 304 7.18 1.82 38.59
N ILE A 305 7.23 0.49 38.46
CA ILE A 305 6.30 -0.33 37.69
C ILE A 305 5.55 -1.28 38.63
N ARG A 306 4.21 -1.26 38.60
CA ARG A 306 3.35 -2.14 39.41
C ARG A 306 2.84 -3.34 38.59
N THR A 307 3.72 -4.30 38.34
CA THR A 307 3.34 -5.57 37.69
C THR A 307 4.08 -6.77 38.29
N SER A 308 3.40 -7.91 38.37
CA SER A 308 3.98 -9.20 38.76
C SER A 308 4.49 -10.01 37.56
N THR A 309 4.31 -9.52 36.32
CA THR A 309 4.77 -10.21 35.12
C THR A 309 6.30 -10.31 35.11
N PRO A 310 6.87 -11.51 34.85
CA PRO A 310 8.31 -11.67 34.77
C PRO A 310 8.89 -10.98 33.52
N PRO A 311 10.11 -10.43 33.56
CA PRO A 311 10.72 -9.69 32.44
C PRO A 311 10.76 -10.47 31.11
N GLU A 312 10.93 -11.79 31.18
CA GLU A 312 11.05 -12.69 30.03
C GLU A 312 9.73 -12.87 29.25
N GLN A 313 8.59 -12.54 29.88
CA GLN A 313 7.27 -12.56 29.23
C GLN A 313 6.89 -11.22 28.61
N VAL A 314 7.67 -10.17 28.85
CA VAL A 314 7.42 -8.82 28.34
C VAL A 314 8.20 -8.62 27.05
N SER A 315 7.52 -8.10 26.04
CA SER A 315 8.16 -7.74 24.77
C SER A 315 9.13 -6.57 24.99
N PRO A 316 10.40 -6.65 24.54
CA PRO A 316 11.36 -5.55 24.67
C PRO A 316 10.94 -4.29 23.91
N PHE A 317 9.91 -4.37 23.05
CA PHE A 317 9.27 -3.20 22.46
C PHE A 317 8.71 -2.22 23.51
N PHE A 318 8.49 -2.67 24.76
CA PHE A 318 8.26 -1.81 25.93
C PHE A 318 9.30 -0.68 26.01
N GLY A 319 10.59 -1.01 25.86
CA GLY A 319 11.68 -0.04 25.90
C GLY A 319 11.61 0.94 24.72
N THR A 320 11.23 0.46 23.54
CA THR A 320 11.06 1.32 22.36
C THR A 320 9.93 2.33 22.56
N ILE A 321 8.78 1.93 23.12
CA ILE A 321 7.67 2.86 23.46
C ILE A 321 8.17 3.96 24.40
N TYR A 322 8.86 3.57 25.47
CA TYR A 322 9.46 4.50 26.42
C TYR A 322 10.40 5.49 25.72
N ASN A 323 11.31 4.98 24.87
CA ASN A 323 12.30 5.78 24.15
C ASN A 323 11.64 6.81 23.23
N MET A 324 10.62 6.40 22.46
CA MET A 324 9.91 7.30 21.55
C MET A 324 9.18 8.41 22.30
N MET A 325 8.58 8.09 23.45
CA MET A 325 7.90 9.10 24.26
C MET A 325 8.88 10.11 24.85
N TYR A 326 10.00 9.62 25.39
CA TYR A 326 11.05 10.47 25.93
C TYR A 326 11.68 11.37 24.87
N TYR A 327 11.97 10.81 23.69
CA TYR A 327 12.48 11.55 22.54
C TYR A 327 11.54 12.67 22.11
N THR A 328 10.24 12.38 22.02
CA THR A 328 9.25 13.39 21.62
C THR A 328 9.18 14.53 22.64
N ALA A 329 9.20 14.24 23.94
CA ALA A 329 9.23 15.26 24.98
C ALA A 329 10.48 16.14 24.88
N MET A 330 11.66 15.55 24.66
CA MET A 330 12.90 16.31 24.43
C MET A 330 12.84 17.19 23.18
N ALA A 331 12.31 16.66 22.08
CA ALA A 331 12.16 17.40 20.84
C ALA A 331 11.18 18.59 20.99
N VAL A 332 10.09 18.39 21.73
CA VAL A 332 9.11 19.44 22.06
C VAL A 332 9.75 20.53 22.91
N GLU A 333 10.51 20.20 23.95
CA GLU A 333 11.18 21.22 24.76
C GLU A 333 12.27 21.96 24.00
N GLN A 334 13.06 21.28 23.16
CA GLN A 334 14.06 21.92 22.30
C GLN A 334 13.41 22.92 21.33
N ALA A 335 12.28 22.53 20.72
CA ALA A 335 11.50 23.41 19.86
C ALA A 335 10.92 24.61 20.62
N ARG A 336 10.39 24.39 21.83
CA ARG A 336 9.83 25.44 22.68
C ARG A 336 10.89 26.46 23.10
N ASP A 337 12.08 26.02 23.51
CA ASP A 337 13.17 26.91 23.93
C ASP A 337 13.64 27.83 22.78
N ARG A 338 13.46 27.40 21.52
CA ARG A 338 13.81 28.20 20.34
C ARG A 338 12.74 29.23 19.96
N GLU A 339 11.47 28.82 19.88
CA GLU A 339 10.41 29.65 19.30
C GLU A 339 9.51 30.34 20.35
N GLY A 340 9.55 29.91 21.60
CA GLY A 340 8.86 30.57 22.73
C GLY A 340 7.33 30.43 22.74
N HIS A 341 6.75 29.62 21.84
CA HIS A 341 5.30 29.39 21.74
C HIS A 341 4.92 27.90 21.72
N TRP A 342 3.61 27.63 21.58
CA TRP A 342 3.07 26.27 21.44
C TRP A 342 3.73 25.55 20.26
N VAL A 343 4.19 24.32 20.48
CA VAL A 343 4.88 23.52 19.46
C VAL A 343 3.84 22.82 18.58
N THR A 344 3.75 23.22 17.32
CA THR A 344 2.92 22.53 16.31
C THR A 344 3.70 21.40 15.65
N GLY A 345 2.99 20.56 14.89
CA GLY A 345 3.59 19.40 14.25
C GLY A 345 4.73 19.74 13.30
N ARG A 346 4.60 20.83 12.54
CA ARG A 346 5.65 21.29 11.63
C ARG A 346 6.92 21.73 12.37
N ILE A 347 6.76 22.46 13.47
CA ILE A 347 7.87 22.95 14.29
C ILE A 347 8.60 21.76 14.94
N LEU A 348 7.84 20.78 15.41
CA LEU A 348 8.41 19.54 15.95
C LEU A 348 9.26 18.81 14.89
N ALA A 349 8.77 18.72 13.65
CA ALA A 349 9.47 18.07 12.54
C ALA A 349 10.74 18.83 12.08
N ASP A 350 10.72 20.16 12.12
CA ASP A 350 11.84 21.04 11.73
C ASP A 350 12.90 21.20 12.86
N GLY A 351 12.81 20.40 13.92
CA GLY A 351 13.75 20.43 15.04
C GLY A 351 15.21 20.13 14.62
N GLU A 352 16.15 20.88 15.18
CA GLU A 352 17.59 20.70 14.92
C GLU A 352 18.10 19.33 15.38
N GLY A 353 17.47 18.75 16.40
CA GLY A 353 17.85 17.48 17.00
C GLY A 353 19.23 17.55 17.65
N GLY A 354 20.02 16.48 17.56
CA GLY A 354 21.42 16.47 17.99
C GLY A 354 21.68 16.34 19.49
N PHE A 355 20.66 16.16 20.33
CA PHE A 355 20.77 15.88 21.76
C PHE A 355 20.97 14.39 22.06
N GLU A 356 21.52 14.07 23.22
CA GLU A 356 21.72 12.69 23.71
C GLU A 356 20.85 12.45 24.94
N PHE A 357 20.33 11.24 25.09
CA PHE A 357 19.50 10.87 26.23
C PHE A 357 19.60 9.38 26.57
N GLU A 358 19.37 9.09 27.85
CA GLU A 358 19.26 7.72 28.32
C GLU A 358 17.88 7.17 27.98
N GLY A 359 17.86 6.17 27.10
CA GLY A 359 16.67 5.36 26.86
C GLY A 359 16.36 4.45 28.04
N PHE A 360 15.42 3.53 27.85
CA PHE A 360 15.00 2.61 28.90
C PHE A 360 16.14 1.72 29.40
N ASN A 361 16.90 1.13 28.46
CA ASN A 361 18.02 0.25 28.76
C ASN A 361 19.27 0.54 27.92
N GLN A 362 19.26 1.55 27.04
CA GLN A 362 20.43 1.94 26.23
C GLN A 362 20.52 3.46 26.03
N PRO A 363 21.74 4.01 25.85
CA PRO A 363 21.92 5.41 25.47
C PRO A 363 21.52 5.63 24.01
N LEU A 364 20.83 6.73 23.74
CA LEU A 364 20.32 7.10 22.42
C LEU A 364 20.69 8.54 22.07
N ARG A 365 20.74 8.83 20.76
CA ARG A 365 21.02 10.16 20.25
C ARG A 365 19.94 10.61 19.28
N ALA A 366 19.55 11.87 19.31
CA ALA A 366 18.74 12.48 18.26
C ALA A 366 19.61 12.80 17.04
N GLY A 367 19.23 12.31 15.86
CA GLY A 367 19.75 12.74 14.58
C GLY A 367 19.49 14.22 14.33
N ARG A 368 20.22 14.81 13.38
CA ARG A 368 20.04 16.23 13.03
C ARG A 368 19.02 16.37 11.89
N ASN A 369 18.42 17.55 11.74
CA ASN A 369 17.52 17.86 10.62
C ASN A 369 16.37 16.84 10.42
N GLY A 370 15.71 16.41 11.50
CA GLY A 370 14.57 15.48 11.43
C GLY A 370 14.91 14.01 11.15
N GLU A 371 16.17 13.59 11.36
CA GLU A 371 16.63 12.19 11.19
C GLU A 371 16.24 11.24 12.34
N GLY A 372 15.40 11.68 13.30
CA GLY A 372 14.83 10.78 14.33
C GLY A 372 15.78 10.40 15.46
N MET A 373 15.47 9.34 16.21
CA MET A 373 16.43 8.71 17.13
C MET A 373 17.42 7.85 16.32
N GLN A 374 18.66 7.87 16.76
CA GLN A 374 19.78 7.17 16.21
C GLN A 374 20.24 6.13 17.25
N ALA A 375 20.10 4.86 16.87
CA ALA A 375 20.46 3.72 17.72
C ALA A 375 21.61 2.94 17.08
N GLN A 376 22.50 2.40 17.92
CA GLN A 376 23.46 1.40 17.49
C GLN A 376 22.74 0.06 17.30
N TYR A 377 23.11 -0.69 16.27
CA TYR A 377 22.60 -2.03 16.00
C TYR A 377 23.72 -3.06 16.14
N VAL A 378 23.34 -4.29 16.47
CA VAL A 378 24.23 -5.43 16.59
C VAL A 378 23.67 -6.61 15.82
N VAL A 379 24.57 -7.35 15.18
CA VAL A 379 24.25 -8.62 14.52
C VAL A 379 24.55 -9.74 15.50
N LEU A 380 23.49 -10.43 15.90
CA LEU A 380 23.49 -11.56 16.82
C LEU A 380 23.40 -12.86 16.05
N ASP A 381 24.15 -13.83 16.54
CA ASP A 381 24.23 -15.16 15.99
C ASP A 381 24.07 -16.22 17.10
N TYR A 382 23.66 -17.42 16.70
CA TYR A 382 23.45 -18.56 17.58
C TYR A 382 24.52 -19.62 17.31
N SER A 383 25.15 -20.17 18.36
CA SER A 383 26.34 -21.04 18.20
C SER A 383 26.02 -22.49 17.87
N GLY A 384 24.76 -22.81 17.59
CA GLY A 384 24.26 -24.18 17.53
C GLY A 384 24.20 -24.91 18.89
N ILE A 385 24.78 -24.31 19.94
CA ILE A 385 24.95 -24.90 21.28
C ILE A 385 24.53 -23.87 22.34
N GLY A 386 23.78 -24.33 23.34
CA GLY A 386 23.30 -23.52 24.46
C GLY A 386 21.95 -22.86 24.18
N ASN A 387 21.66 -21.78 24.89
CA ASN A 387 20.41 -21.03 24.83
C ASN A 387 20.64 -19.51 24.79
N THR A 388 21.86 -19.07 24.48
CA THR A 388 22.25 -17.66 24.43
C THR A 388 22.60 -17.25 23.00
N LEU A 389 22.46 -15.95 22.72
CA LEU A 389 22.89 -15.33 21.46
C LEU A 389 24.17 -14.53 21.73
N TYR A 390 25.05 -14.42 20.74
CA TYR A 390 26.26 -13.60 20.87
C TYR A 390 26.38 -12.59 19.74
N SER A 391 27.02 -11.47 20.05
CA SER A 391 27.32 -10.43 19.09
C SER A 391 28.50 -10.82 18.19
N THR A 392 28.35 -10.57 16.89
CA THR A 392 29.40 -10.82 15.88
C THR A 392 29.87 -9.53 15.24
N HIS A 393 28.94 -8.64 14.93
CA HIS A 393 29.22 -7.36 14.28
C HIS A 393 28.38 -6.25 14.91
N SER A 394 28.88 -5.02 14.89
CA SER A 394 28.14 -3.82 15.28
C SER A 394 27.99 -2.83 14.14
N LEU A 395 26.93 -2.03 14.20
CA LEU A 395 26.59 -0.97 13.28
C LEU A 395 26.30 0.29 14.08
N HIS A 396 27.23 1.25 14.05
CA HIS A 396 27.06 2.54 14.74
C HIS A 396 26.00 3.42 14.07
N ALA A 397 25.42 4.34 14.83
CA ALA A 397 24.41 5.31 14.38
C ALA A 397 24.80 6.05 13.08
N SER A 398 26.00 6.62 13.02
CA SER A 398 26.52 7.35 11.84
C SER A 398 26.58 6.49 10.57
N HIS A 399 26.52 5.17 10.73
CA HIS A 399 26.54 4.22 9.62
C HIS A 399 25.15 3.90 9.07
N THR A 400 24.09 4.37 9.73
CA THR A 400 22.70 4.21 9.29
C THR A 400 22.19 5.37 8.43
N ASP A 401 22.87 6.54 8.46
CA ASP A 401 22.51 7.77 7.72
C ASP A 401 22.95 7.81 6.24
N SER A 402 23.18 6.65 5.61
CA SER A 402 23.52 6.50 4.18
C SER A 402 24.81 7.17 3.67
N LYS A 403 25.49 8.02 4.45
CA LYS A 403 26.64 8.82 3.97
C LYS A 403 28.00 8.13 4.07
N SER A 404 28.25 7.28 5.08
CA SER A 404 29.60 6.68 5.30
C SER A 404 29.63 5.39 6.12
N GLY A 405 28.60 4.54 6.06
CA GLY A 405 28.42 3.47 7.06
C GLY A 405 28.88 2.06 6.74
N GLY A 406 29.64 1.39 7.62
CA GLY A 406 30.04 -0.02 7.46
C GLY A 406 29.75 -0.88 8.69
N LEU A 407 29.68 -2.19 8.52
CA LEU A 407 29.60 -3.15 9.63
C LEU A 407 31.00 -3.31 10.26
N LYS A 408 31.09 -3.23 11.60
CA LYS A 408 32.34 -3.45 12.35
C LYS A 408 32.35 -4.87 12.91
N TYR A 409 33.40 -5.63 12.64
CA TYR A 409 33.59 -6.97 13.21
C TYR A 409 34.02 -6.89 14.68
N LEU A 410 33.37 -7.67 15.56
CA LEU A 410 33.61 -7.69 17.01
C LEU A 410 34.52 -8.85 17.47
N GLY A 411 35.14 -9.58 16.54
CA GLY A 411 36.09 -10.65 16.87
C GLY A 411 35.52 -12.07 16.84
N ARG A 412 34.21 -12.23 16.63
CA ARG A 412 33.55 -13.55 16.52
C ARG A 412 32.84 -13.72 15.18
N SER A 413 33.25 -14.73 14.41
CA SER A 413 32.66 -15.07 13.11
C SER A 413 31.25 -15.62 13.27
N ILE A 414 30.41 -15.39 12.25
CA ILE A 414 29.07 -15.99 12.17
C ILE A 414 29.20 -17.49 11.93
N HIS A 415 28.45 -18.27 12.68
CA HIS A 415 28.26 -19.70 12.53
C HIS A 415 27.25 -19.96 11.41
N PHE A 416 27.62 -20.84 10.48
CA PHE A 416 26.72 -21.31 9.44
C PHE A 416 26.66 -22.84 9.56
N ALA A 417 25.51 -23.38 9.94
CA ALA A 417 25.27 -24.81 10.15
C ALA A 417 25.61 -25.68 8.93
N GLY A 418 25.50 -25.09 7.73
CA GLY A 418 25.76 -25.73 6.43
C GLY A 418 26.76 -24.93 5.58
N SER A 419 26.37 -24.58 4.36
CA SER A 419 27.20 -23.75 3.49
C SER A 419 27.04 -22.26 3.78
N THR A 420 28.12 -21.49 3.69
CA THR A 420 28.03 -20.03 3.67
C THR A 420 27.26 -19.56 2.42
N PRO A 421 26.34 -18.58 2.53
CA PRO A 421 25.68 -18.04 1.35
C PRO A 421 26.72 -17.42 0.42
N TYR A 422 26.55 -17.61 -0.88
CA TYR A 422 27.48 -17.07 -1.87
C TYR A 422 27.43 -15.53 -1.88
N LYS A 423 28.54 -14.91 -2.34
CA LYS A 423 28.69 -13.46 -2.37
C LYS A 423 28.38 -12.93 -3.76
N ASP A 424 27.44 -12.01 -3.84
CA ASP A 424 27.09 -11.27 -5.05
C ASP A 424 28.15 -10.20 -5.41
N SER A 425 28.02 -9.69 -6.62
CA SER A 425 28.85 -8.60 -7.14
C SER A 425 28.53 -7.27 -6.43
N THR A 426 29.57 -6.45 -6.20
CA THR A 426 29.46 -5.18 -5.44
C THR A 426 28.62 -4.12 -6.14
N CYS A 427 28.47 -4.22 -7.46
CA CYS A 427 27.59 -3.40 -8.29
C CYS A 427 26.15 -3.29 -7.76
N TRP A 428 25.59 -4.37 -7.17
CA TRP A 428 24.23 -4.38 -6.62
C TRP A 428 24.00 -3.41 -5.46
N PHE A 429 25.08 -2.95 -4.84
CA PHE A 429 25.04 -2.03 -3.70
C PHE A 429 25.54 -0.63 -4.04
N SER A 430 25.76 -0.34 -5.33
CA SER A 430 26.15 0.98 -5.81
C SER A 430 24.93 1.71 -6.39
N PRO A 431 24.62 2.93 -5.93
CA PRO A 431 23.58 3.74 -6.54
C PRO A 431 23.97 4.26 -7.94
N TYR A 432 25.25 4.13 -8.32
CA TYR A 432 25.81 4.69 -9.56
C TYR A 432 25.93 3.67 -10.71
N PHE A 433 25.74 2.37 -10.44
CA PHE A 433 25.96 1.32 -11.44
C PHE A 433 24.79 0.33 -11.43
N ALA A 434 24.13 0.13 -12.58
CA ALA A 434 23.14 -0.93 -12.74
C ALA A 434 23.84 -2.27 -12.99
N CYS A 435 23.63 -3.25 -12.11
CA CYS A 435 24.23 -4.58 -12.27
C CYS A 435 23.34 -5.52 -13.08
N THR A 436 23.88 -6.09 -14.16
CA THR A 436 23.21 -7.12 -14.95
C THR A 436 23.94 -8.46 -14.77
N GLY A 437 23.38 -9.33 -13.93
CA GLY A 437 23.74 -10.77 -13.93
C GLY A 437 25.08 -11.19 -13.31
N GLY A 438 25.97 -10.24 -13.00
CA GLY A 438 27.22 -10.51 -12.29
C GLY A 438 28.42 -10.72 -13.21
N ASP A 439 28.89 -9.66 -13.85
CA ASP A 439 30.31 -9.51 -14.15
C ASP A 439 30.72 -8.04 -14.10
N CYS A 440 31.49 -7.66 -13.08
CA CYS A 440 32.21 -6.40 -13.08
C CYS A 440 33.48 -6.64 -13.89
N LEU A 441 33.51 -6.20 -15.16
CA LEU A 441 34.74 -6.03 -15.94
C LEU A 441 35.59 -4.94 -15.25
N GLY A 442 36.29 -5.33 -14.20
CA GLY A 442 36.95 -4.41 -13.27
C GLY A 442 38.02 -5.10 -12.40
N LYS A 443 38.68 -6.13 -12.93
CA LYS A 443 39.85 -6.74 -12.30
C LYS A 443 41.04 -6.82 -13.26
N TYR A 444 41.49 -5.69 -13.81
CA TYR A 444 42.81 -5.63 -14.46
C TYR A 444 43.53 -4.26 -14.42
N VAL A 445 43.07 -3.24 -13.67
CA VAL A 445 43.64 -1.87 -13.77
C VAL A 445 44.27 -1.33 -12.47
N MET A 446 44.75 -2.17 -11.54
CA MET A 446 45.37 -1.70 -10.28
C MET A 446 46.87 -1.97 -10.13
N ILE A 447 47.62 -2.08 -11.23
CA ILE A 447 49.10 -2.08 -11.20
C ILE A 447 49.65 -1.14 -12.28
N VAL A 448 49.39 0.16 -12.19
CA VAL A 448 50.17 1.19 -12.92
C VAL A 448 50.32 2.50 -12.13
N PHE A 449 49.44 2.83 -11.18
CA PHE A 449 49.49 4.12 -10.48
C PHE A 449 50.41 4.15 -9.24
N GLY A 450 51.63 3.64 -9.38
CA GLY A 450 52.66 3.65 -8.32
C GLY A 450 53.81 4.64 -8.52
N LEU A 451 53.88 5.39 -9.63
CA LEU A 451 55.14 6.08 -9.99
C LEU A 451 55.07 7.53 -10.49
N PHE A 452 53.97 8.25 -10.32
CA PHE A 452 53.97 9.69 -10.63
C PHE A 452 53.26 10.51 -9.54
N ARG A 453 54.02 10.85 -8.50
CA ARG A 453 53.70 12.01 -7.66
C ARG A 453 55.00 12.75 -7.32
N ARG A 454 55.35 13.71 -8.17
CA ARG A 454 56.25 14.80 -7.81
C ARG A 454 55.89 16.07 -8.57
N ASP A 455 55.70 17.12 -7.77
CA ASP A 455 55.78 18.55 -8.06
C ASP A 455 54.64 19.26 -8.81
N GLY A 456 54.19 20.39 -8.22
CA GLY A 456 53.55 21.49 -8.95
C GLY A 456 52.31 22.13 -8.29
N LYS A 457 52.51 23.10 -7.38
CA LYS A 457 51.52 24.14 -7.03
C LYS A 457 51.31 25.10 -8.21
N VAL A 458 50.09 25.60 -8.44
CA VAL A 458 49.74 27.03 -8.69
C VAL A 458 48.24 27.22 -8.40
N GLY A 459 47.84 28.36 -7.83
CA GLY A 459 46.46 28.67 -7.39
C GLY A 459 45.77 29.83 -8.10
N PHE A 460 44.62 30.21 -7.51
CA PHE A 460 43.79 31.41 -7.63
C PHE A 460 43.10 31.74 -8.97
N SER A 461 41.76 31.87 -8.96
CA SER A 461 41.10 33.19 -8.97
C SER A 461 39.57 33.08 -8.84
N PHE A 462 38.99 34.00 -8.08
CA PHE A 462 37.56 34.34 -8.05
C PHE A 462 37.27 35.41 -9.11
N GLY A 463 36.08 35.36 -9.74
CA GLY A 463 35.45 36.58 -10.27
C GLY A 463 34.52 36.38 -11.47
N GLY A 464 33.29 36.89 -11.33
CA GLY A 464 32.58 37.57 -12.41
C GLY A 464 31.36 36.86 -13.00
N GLY A 465 30.17 37.29 -12.57
CA GLY A 465 28.93 37.04 -13.32
C GLY A 465 28.79 37.96 -14.55
N GLY A 466 28.10 37.46 -15.57
CA GLY A 466 27.66 38.21 -16.75
C GLY A 466 26.62 37.40 -17.54
N HIS A 467 25.47 38.02 -17.84
CA HIS A 467 24.30 37.44 -18.50
C HIS A 467 24.41 37.36 -20.04
N SER A 468 23.84 36.26 -20.58
CA SER A 468 23.07 36.08 -21.84
C SER A 468 23.62 36.47 -23.22
N SER A 469 23.82 35.46 -24.09
CA SER A 469 23.27 35.43 -25.46
C SER A 469 23.26 33.97 -25.97
N GLY A 470 22.13 33.54 -26.55
CA GLY A 470 21.83 32.14 -26.84
C GLY A 470 22.50 31.61 -28.11
N SER A 471 23.39 30.63 -27.94
CA SER A 471 23.70 29.62 -28.95
C SER A 471 23.16 28.27 -28.46
N THR A 472 22.25 27.68 -29.22
CA THR A 472 21.81 26.29 -28.98
C THR A 472 23.01 25.37 -29.19
N LYS A 473 23.51 24.80 -28.10
CA LYS A 473 24.60 23.84 -28.04
C LYS A 473 24.26 22.62 -28.92
N VAL A 474 25.15 22.25 -29.86
CA VAL A 474 24.98 21.06 -30.75
C VAL A 474 25.35 19.77 -30.02
N VAL A 475 26.32 19.86 -29.11
CA VAL A 475 26.75 18.78 -28.22
C VAL A 475 26.08 18.94 -26.86
N LEU A 476 25.19 18.01 -26.52
CA LEU A 476 24.45 17.94 -25.27
C LEU A 476 25.27 17.18 -24.21
N THR A 477 25.22 17.67 -22.98
CA THR A 477 25.88 17.05 -21.80
C THR A 477 24.85 16.54 -20.79
N LEU A 478 25.26 15.89 -19.70
CA LEU A 478 24.36 15.42 -18.63
C LEU A 478 23.48 16.53 -18.04
N ASP A 479 23.96 17.77 -18.04
CA ASP A 479 23.18 18.94 -17.60
C ASP A 479 22.00 19.27 -18.52
N ASP A 480 22.01 18.80 -19.77
CA ASP A 480 21.01 19.10 -20.79
C ASP A 480 19.94 17.99 -20.94
N LEU A 481 20.20 16.77 -20.41
CA LEU A 481 19.33 15.59 -20.54
C LEU A 481 19.05 14.91 -19.19
N VAL A 482 17.77 14.69 -18.89
CA VAL A 482 17.34 13.90 -17.74
C VAL A 482 17.06 12.46 -18.19
N PHE A 483 17.88 11.51 -17.72
CA PHE A 483 17.75 10.10 -18.06
C PHE A 483 16.57 9.45 -17.33
N ILE A 484 15.63 8.87 -18.07
CA ILE A 484 14.45 8.19 -17.50
C ILE A 484 14.50 6.72 -17.92
N ASN A 485 14.77 5.83 -16.96
CA ASN A 485 14.80 4.41 -17.24
C ASN A 485 13.37 3.87 -17.45
N THR A 486 13.04 3.51 -18.69
CA THR A 486 11.72 3.05 -19.14
C THR A 486 11.33 1.66 -18.64
N GLN A 487 12.25 0.88 -18.05
CA GLN A 487 11.92 -0.45 -17.54
C GLN A 487 11.34 -0.46 -16.12
N VAL A 488 11.17 0.71 -15.48
CA VAL A 488 10.75 0.78 -14.06
C VAL A 488 9.33 1.34 -13.86
N SER A 489 8.65 1.85 -14.89
CA SER A 489 7.45 2.67 -14.67
C SER A 489 6.13 1.96 -15.04
N LYS A 490 5.60 1.15 -14.11
CA LYS A 490 4.15 1.16 -13.83
C LYS A 490 3.96 1.71 -12.40
N ARG A 491 3.39 2.91 -12.33
CA ARG A 491 3.10 3.79 -11.17
C ARG A 491 4.33 4.61 -10.74
N VAL A 492 4.41 5.89 -11.09
CA VAL A 492 3.64 7.00 -10.49
C VAL A 492 3.76 8.23 -11.41
N SER A 493 2.64 8.91 -11.65
CA SER A 493 2.55 10.31 -12.09
C SER A 493 1.23 10.82 -11.51
N SER A 494 1.08 11.99 -10.90
CA SER A 494 1.93 13.12 -10.47
C SER A 494 1.01 13.96 -9.54
N VAL A 495 1.34 15.12 -8.93
CA VAL A 495 1.71 16.44 -9.49
C VAL A 495 1.88 17.46 -8.31
N LEU A 496 2.42 18.69 -8.38
CA LEU A 496 2.53 19.77 -9.40
C LEU A 496 3.70 20.71 -9.03
N ASN A 497 4.39 21.49 -9.89
CA ASN A 497 4.01 22.30 -11.06
C ASN A 497 5.04 22.08 -12.20
N GLN A 498 4.74 22.09 -13.51
CA GLN A 498 3.84 22.94 -14.29
C GLN A 498 3.55 22.24 -15.65
N TYR A 499 2.31 22.34 -16.17
CA TYR A 499 1.74 21.79 -17.43
C TYR A 499 1.56 20.25 -17.47
N CYS A 500 0.39 19.67 -17.16
CA CYS A 500 -0.87 19.61 -17.94
C CYS A 500 -0.69 18.98 -19.34
N CYS A 501 -0.67 17.64 -19.46
CA CYS A 501 -1.64 16.75 -20.16
C CYS A 501 -0.80 15.56 -20.70
N LEU A 502 -1.18 14.29 -20.84
CA LEU A 502 -2.42 13.54 -20.71
C LEU A 502 -2.00 12.06 -20.56
N TRP A 503 -2.73 11.26 -19.79
CA TRP A 503 -2.67 9.79 -19.84
C TRP A 503 -3.42 9.29 -21.10
N LEU A 504 -2.89 8.24 -21.75
CA LEU A 504 -3.47 7.26 -22.72
C LEU A 504 -2.31 6.88 -23.68
N LEU A 505 -1.84 5.64 -23.86
CA LEU A 505 -2.48 4.32 -23.83
C LEU A 505 -1.52 3.18 -23.44
N SER A 506 -2.17 2.04 -23.19
CA SER A 506 -1.71 0.65 -23.06
C SER A 506 -0.69 0.17 -24.09
N GLU A 507 0.03 -0.88 -23.67
CA GLU A 507 0.70 -1.92 -24.47
C GLU A 507 1.54 -1.47 -25.64
N MET A 508 2.87 -1.67 -25.54
CA MET A 508 3.65 -2.30 -26.63
C MET A 508 4.78 -3.15 -26.05
N HIS A 509 4.90 -4.35 -26.61
CA HIS A 509 5.90 -5.36 -26.31
C HIS A 509 7.32 -4.92 -26.71
N ALA A 510 8.28 -5.50 -26.00
CA ALA A 510 9.70 -5.74 -26.29
C ALA A 510 10.38 -4.94 -27.42
N LEU A 511 11.48 -4.22 -27.09
CA LEU A 511 12.68 -4.29 -27.94
C LEU A 511 13.99 -4.07 -27.19
N HIS A 512 14.87 -5.06 -27.31
CA HIS A 512 16.31 -4.96 -27.08
C HIS A 512 16.96 -4.19 -28.25
N THR A 513 17.61 -3.05 -27.99
CA THR A 513 18.99 -2.70 -28.43
C THR A 513 19.33 -1.22 -28.11
N TYR A 514 20.37 -1.02 -27.29
CA TYR A 514 21.20 0.18 -27.09
C TYR A 514 20.57 1.59 -27.22
N SER A 515 19.41 1.84 -26.60
CA SER A 515 18.82 3.18 -26.59
C SER A 515 18.08 3.46 -25.27
N SER A 516 18.13 4.70 -24.76
CA SER A 516 17.40 5.15 -23.55
C SER A 516 16.47 6.33 -23.86
N MET A 517 15.29 6.38 -23.22
CA MET A 517 14.44 7.57 -23.26
C MET A 517 14.98 8.61 -22.29
N ASP A 518 15.14 9.83 -22.77
CA ASP A 518 15.61 10.97 -21.98
C ASP A 518 14.63 12.14 -22.14
N CYS A 519 14.74 13.15 -21.28
CA CYS A 519 13.91 14.36 -21.31
C CYS A 519 14.79 15.60 -21.49
N MET A 520 14.49 16.41 -22.50
CA MET A 520 15.18 17.69 -22.79
C MET A 520 14.16 18.83 -22.66
N LYS A 521 14.37 19.76 -21.72
CA LYS A 521 13.48 20.92 -21.48
C LYS A 521 11.98 20.59 -21.32
N GLY A 522 11.63 19.38 -20.89
CA GLY A 522 10.25 18.92 -20.69
C GLY A 522 9.69 18.04 -21.82
N ASP A 523 10.38 17.92 -22.96
CA ASP A 523 9.96 17.07 -24.08
C ASP A 523 10.72 15.73 -24.07
N TRP A 524 10.00 14.65 -24.38
CA TRP A 524 10.57 13.30 -24.47
C TRP A 524 11.44 13.18 -25.72
N VAL A 525 12.65 12.65 -25.53
CA VAL A 525 13.63 12.41 -26.60
C VAL A 525 14.17 10.99 -26.47
N TRP A 526 14.68 10.46 -27.57
CA TRP A 526 15.28 9.14 -27.61
C TRP A 526 16.79 9.28 -27.85
N LEU A 527 17.59 8.78 -26.90
CA LEU A 527 19.04 8.73 -27.00
C LEU A 527 19.47 7.36 -27.51
N LYS A 528 19.99 7.33 -28.73
CA LYS A 528 20.59 6.15 -29.33
C LYS A 528 22.08 6.10 -29.00
N LYS A 529 22.49 5.10 -28.21
CA LYS A 529 23.88 4.97 -27.71
C LYS A 529 24.74 4.23 -28.71
N CYS A 530 25.99 4.67 -28.87
CA CYS A 530 26.96 3.94 -29.68
C CYS A 530 27.54 2.74 -28.90
N PRO A 531 27.75 1.57 -29.55
CA PRO A 531 28.46 0.44 -28.95
C PRO A 531 29.86 0.86 -28.49
N ALA A 532 30.30 0.38 -27.33
CA ALA A 532 31.50 0.85 -26.64
C ALA A 532 32.77 0.71 -27.49
N GLY A 533 33.41 1.86 -27.79
CA GLY A 533 34.71 2.00 -28.42
C GLY A 533 35.19 3.45 -28.23
N SER A 534 36.50 3.64 -27.99
CA SER A 534 37.18 4.85 -27.50
C SER A 534 36.95 6.17 -28.26
N VAL A 535 35.73 6.73 -28.25
CA VAL A 535 35.51 8.12 -28.67
C VAL A 535 35.99 9.01 -27.53
N SER A 536 37.21 9.53 -27.65
CA SER A 536 37.83 10.41 -26.65
C SER A 536 37.34 11.87 -26.77
N ASN A 537 36.85 12.28 -27.95
CA ASN A 537 36.24 13.58 -28.24
C ASN A 537 35.38 13.51 -29.51
N VAL A 538 34.39 14.39 -29.63
CA VAL A 538 33.63 14.60 -30.87
C VAL A 538 34.50 15.43 -31.84
N TYR A 539 34.87 14.89 -33.01
CA TYR A 539 35.59 15.66 -34.03
C TYR A 539 34.72 16.82 -34.55
N ASN A 540 35.29 18.03 -34.71
CA ASN A 540 34.59 19.21 -35.26
C ASN A 540 33.98 18.98 -36.65
N SER A 541 34.53 18.03 -37.43
CA SER A 541 33.96 17.60 -38.71
C SER A 541 32.57 16.96 -38.56
N THR A 542 32.26 16.38 -37.41
CA THR A 542 30.96 15.75 -37.11
C THR A 542 29.87 16.78 -36.88
N GLU A 543 30.21 17.93 -36.29
CA GLU A 543 29.28 19.05 -36.13
C GLU A 543 28.89 19.66 -37.48
N ASN A 544 29.83 19.69 -38.44
CA ASN A 544 29.57 20.17 -39.80
C ASN A 544 28.74 19.19 -40.66
N VAL A 545 28.78 17.89 -40.35
CA VAL A 545 27.98 16.83 -41.00
C VAL A 545 26.58 16.74 -40.38
N PHE A 546 26.35 17.37 -39.23
CA PHE A 546 25.08 17.28 -38.51
C PHE A 546 23.94 17.99 -39.28
N LEU A 547 22.99 17.20 -39.78
CA LEU A 547 21.90 17.61 -40.68
C LEU A 547 20.73 18.31 -39.94
N ARG A 548 21.03 19.42 -39.25
CA ARG A 548 20.10 20.14 -38.36
C ARG A 548 18.86 20.74 -39.04
N GLU A 549 18.92 20.97 -40.36
CA GLU A 549 17.87 21.67 -41.12
C GLU A 549 16.86 20.73 -41.81
N MET A 550 16.92 19.42 -41.53
CA MET A 550 16.02 18.44 -42.14
C MET A 550 14.65 18.43 -41.43
N ARG A 551 13.66 19.10 -42.02
CA ARG A 551 12.27 19.12 -41.52
C ARG A 551 11.29 18.63 -42.59
N HIS A 552 10.60 17.54 -42.29
CA HIS A 552 9.55 16.96 -43.13
C HIS A 552 8.57 16.17 -42.25
N GLU A 553 7.29 16.11 -42.64
CA GLU A 553 6.25 15.43 -41.84
C GLU A 553 6.55 13.93 -41.61
N ASN A 554 7.17 13.28 -42.60
CA ASN A 554 7.56 11.87 -42.58
C ASN A 554 9.04 11.63 -42.25
N LEU A 555 9.73 12.60 -41.61
CA LEU A 555 11.08 12.40 -41.07
C LEU A 555 11.09 12.66 -39.57
N ASN A 556 11.81 11.82 -38.83
CA ASN A 556 11.98 11.99 -37.39
C ASN A 556 13.12 12.98 -37.11
N LEU A 557 12.87 14.01 -36.31
CA LEU A 557 13.83 15.10 -36.17
C LEU A 557 15.05 14.70 -35.34
N LEU A 558 16.24 15.00 -35.88
CA LEU A 558 17.53 14.86 -35.21
C LEU A 558 17.82 16.11 -34.36
N LEU A 559 17.87 15.96 -33.04
CA LEU A 559 17.91 17.09 -32.10
C LEU A 559 19.34 17.50 -31.70
N GLY A 560 20.24 16.55 -31.48
CA GLY A 560 21.63 16.84 -31.10
C GLY A 560 22.52 15.61 -31.00
N LEU A 561 23.82 15.85 -30.77
CA LEU A 561 24.79 14.81 -30.39
C LEU A 561 24.98 14.84 -28.87
N PHE A 562 25.05 13.69 -28.22
CA PHE A 562 25.33 13.60 -26.79
C PHE A 562 26.75 13.07 -26.58
N PHE A 563 27.53 13.77 -25.75
CA PHE A 563 28.86 13.32 -25.36
C PHE A 563 29.15 13.72 -23.91
N ASP A 564 29.15 12.75 -23.00
CA ASP A 564 29.53 12.96 -21.60
C ASP A 564 29.99 11.65 -20.96
N SER A 565 30.98 11.73 -20.05
CA SER A 565 31.43 10.59 -19.23
C SER A 565 31.79 9.31 -20.02
N GLY A 566 32.29 9.48 -21.24
CA GLY A 566 32.66 8.39 -22.15
C GLY A 566 31.49 7.75 -22.92
N ILE A 567 30.29 8.32 -22.83
CA ILE A 567 29.11 7.89 -23.59
C ILE A 567 28.91 8.85 -24.76
N PHE A 568 29.01 8.32 -25.98
CA PHE A 568 28.64 9.02 -27.20
C PHE A 568 27.31 8.47 -27.73
N GLY A 569 26.39 9.35 -28.11
CA GLY A 569 25.09 8.97 -28.65
C GLY A 569 24.43 10.09 -29.43
N VAL A 570 23.31 9.76 -30.06
CA VAL A 570 22.56 10.67 -30.91
C VAL A 570 21.16 10.85 -30.33
N VAL A 571 20.71 12.09 -30.19
CA VAL A 571 19.41 12.45 -29.62
C VAL A 571 18.42 12.74 -30.75
N ILE A 572 17.33 11.99 -30.79
CA ILE A 572 16.24 12.10 -31.78
C ILE A 572 14.89 12.33 -31.08
N GLU A 573 13.92 12.88 -31.81
CA GLU A 573 12.55 13.07 -31.33
C GLU A 573 11.89 11.72 -30.98
N HIS A 574 11.11 11.68 -29.88
CA HIS A 574 10.41 10.48 -29.43
C HIS A 574 9.06 10.30 -30.16
N CYS A 575 8.83 9.10 -30.69
CA CYS A 575 7.58 8.68 -31.33
C CYS A 575 6.84 7.67 -30.42
N THR A 576 5.61 8.00 -30.02
CA THR A 576 4.89 7.29 -28.94
C THR A 576 4.44 5.87 -29.28
N ARG A 577 4.36 5.49 -30.57
CA ARG A 577 3.94 4.16 -31.01
C ARG A 577 5.10 3.23 -31.37
N GLY A 578 6.33 3.61 -31.03
CA GLY A 578 7.52 2.80 -31.29
C GLY A 578 7.85 2.68 -32.78
N SER A 579 8.50 1.58 -33.15
CA SER A 579 8.88 1.28 -34.52
C SER A 579 7.76 0.61 -35.32
N LEU A 580 7.90 0.57 -36.64
CA LEU A 580 6.97 -0.13 -37.53
C LEU A 580 6.97 -1.64 -37.24
N GLU A 581 8.12 -2.22 -36.88
CA GLU A 581 8.21 -3.63 -36.46
C GLU A 581 7.34 -3.89 -35.21
N ASP A 582 7.41 -3.01 -34.22
CA ASP A 582 6.58 -3.10 -33.01
C ASP A 582 5.09 -3.06 -33.38
N LEU A 583 4.69 -2.11 -34.23
CA LEU A 583 3.31 -1.96 -34.71
C LEU A 583 2.80 -3.19 -35.45
N LEU A 584 3.64 -3.81 -36.28
CA LEU A 584 3.29 -5.02 -37.02
C LEU A 584 3.16 -6.23 -36.09
N SER A 585 4.01 -6.35 -35.07
CA SER A 585 4.00 -7.45 -34.09
C SER A 585 2.78 -7.47 -33.16
N ASN A 586 2.10 -6.33 -32.98
CA ASN A 586 0.98 -6.22 -32.04
C ASN A 586 -0.34 -6.70 -32.65
N GLU A 587 -0.70 -7.97 -32.41
CA GLU A 587 -1.93 -8.60 -32.93
C GLU A 587 -3.24 -7.89 -32.56
N GLU A 588 -3.27 -7.11 -31.46
CA GLU A 588 -4.47 -6.39 -31.02
C GLU A 588 -4.87 -5.25 -31.98
N VAL A 589 -3.89 -4.65 -32.67
CA VAL A 589 -4.15 -3.60 -33.65
C VAL A 589 -4.59 -4.24 -34.95
N ARG A 590 -5.85 -4.03 -35.36
CA ARG A 590 -6.34 -4.48 -36.68
C ARG A 590 -5.87 -3.54 -37.78
N LEU A 591 -4.90 -3.98 -38.59
CA LEU A 591 -4.35 -3.24 -39.72
C LEU A 591 -5.07 -3.64 -41.01
N ASP A 592 -6.10 -2.89 -41.39
CA ASP A 592 -6.75 -3.07 -42.69
C ASP A 592 -5.86 -2.57 -43.85
N TRP A 593 -6.21 -2.91 -45.10
CA TRP A 593 -5.42 -2.51 -46.27
C TRP A 593 -5.28 -0.98 -46.39
N MET A 594 -6.30 -0.21 -46.00
CA MET A 594 -6.25 1.25 -46.11
C MET A 594 -5.20 1.82 -45.17
N PHE A 595 -5.12 1.28 -43.96
CA PHE A 595 -4.13 1.64 -42.95
C PHE A 595 -2.72 1.16 -43.34
N LYS A 596 -2.58 -0.07 -43.87
CA LYS A 596 -1.30 -0.54 -44.43
C LYS A 596 -0.82 0.39 -45.56
N SER A 597 -1.72 0.78 -46.45
CA SER A 597 -1.43 1.69 -47.56
C SER A 597 -1.05 3.11 -47.10
N SER A 598 -1.58 3.60 -45.97
CA SER A 598 -1.19 4.93 -45.45
C SER A 598 0.24 4.91 -44.91
N LEU A 599 0.60 3.89 -44.13
CA LEU A 599 1.98 3.71 -43.63
C LEU A 599 3.00 3.64 -44.77
N LEU A 600 2.70 2.86 -45.82
CA LEU A 600 3.57 2.78 -47.01
C LEU A 600 3.66 4.11 -47.75
N SER A 601 2.54 4.86 -47.87
CA SER A 601 2.57 6.17 -48.51
C SER A 601 3.41 7.19 -47.76
N ASP A 602 3.40 7.13 -46.43
CA ASP A 602 4.18 8.01 -45.56
C ASP A 602 5.69 7.68 -45.66
N LEU A 603 6.04 6.39 -45.68
CA LEU A 603 7.41 5.93 -45.91
C LEU A 603 7.95 6.40 -47.27
N ILE A 604 7.15 6.27 -48.34
CA ILE A 604 7.53 6.72 -49.68
C ILE A 604 7.77 8.24 -49.69
N ARG A 605 6.93 9.04 -49.03
CA ARG A 605 7.11 10.50 -48.95
C ARG A 605 8.38 10.88 -48.18
N GLY A 606 8.67 10.20 -47.07
CA GLY A 606 9.89 10.41 -46.29
C GLY A 606 11.16 10.11 -47.09
N MET A 607 11.23 8.94 -47.72
CA MET A 607 12.39 8.54 -48.52
C MET A 607 12.56 9.37 -49.79
N LYS A 608 11.45 9.74 -50.45
CA LYS A 608 11.47 10.69 -51.56
C LYS A 608 12.15 11.99 -51.14
N TYR A 609 11.75 12.58 -50.01
CA TYR A 609 12.34 13.83 -49.53
C TYR A 609 13.85 13.70 -49.25
N LEU A 610 14.30 12.59 -48.66
CA LEU A 610 15.73 12.32 -48.44
C LEU A 610 16.52 12.27 -49.75
N HIS A 611 16.02 11.51 -50.74
CA HIS A 611 16.68 11.36 -52.04
C HIS A 611 16.73 12.66 -52.84
N HIS A 612 15.72 13.54 -52.72
CA HIS A 612 15.75 14.88 -53.36
C HIS A 612 16.80 15.82 -52.75
N ARG A 613 17.23 15.54 -51.52
CA ARG A 613 18.29 16.28 -50.82
C ARG A 613 19.66 15.61 -50.99
N ASP A 614 19.77 14.64 -51.90
CA ASP A 614 20.96 13.82 -52.15
C ASP A 614 21.46 13.06 -50.90
N ILE A 615 20.57 12.74 -49.96
CA ILE A 615 20.89 11.99 -48.74
C ILE A 615 20.50 10.52 -48.93
N ILE A 616 21.49 9.65 -48.82
CA ILE A 616 21.31 8.19 -48.83
C ILE A 616 21.03 7.73 -47.39
N HIS A 617 20.02 6.89 -47.20
CA HIS A 617 19.75 6.34 -45.86
C HIS A 617 20.70 5.19 -45.53
N GLY A 618 20.87 4.24 -46.45
CA GLY A 618 21.85 3.14 -46.40
C GLY A 618 21.57 2.03 -45.37
N ARG A 619 20.61 2.23 -44.46
CA ARG A 619 20.22 1.27 -43.39
C ARG A 619 18.70 1.28 -43.17
N LEU A 620 17.92 1.44 -44.23
CA LEU A 620 16.47 1.46 -44.13
C LEU A 620 15.95 0.07 -43.71
N LYS A 621 15.15 0.01 -42.65
CA LYS A 621 14.51 -1.21 -42.13
C LYS A 621 13.26 -0.84 -41.32
N SER A 622 12.40 -1.81 -41.03
CA SER A 622 11.17 -1.59 -40.25
C SER A 622 11.46 -0.99 -38.86
N ARG A 623 12.57 -1.35 -38.20
CA ARG A 623 13.03 -0.72 -36.93
C ARG A 623 13.37 0.76 -37.03
N ASN A 624 13.83 1.21 -38.21
CA ASN A 624 14.24 2.59 -38.46
C ASN A 624 13.08 3.43 -39.05
N CYS A 625 11.86 2.88 -39.05
CA CYS A 625 10.63 3.58 -39.35
C CYS A 625 9.84 3.67 -38.04
N VAL A 626 9.58 4.87 -37.53
CA VAL A 626 8.88 5.09 -36.26
C VAL A 626 7.51 5.72 -36.49
N VAL A 627 6.57 5.51 -35.58
CA VAL A 627 5.18 5.95 -35.75
C VAL A 627 4.78 6.90 -34.63
N ASP A 628 4.25 8.07 -35.01
CA ASP A 628 3.80 9.09 -34.05
C ASP A 628 2.42 8.76 -33.44
N GLY A 629 1.97 9.58 -32.49
CA GLY A 629 0.68 9.40 -31.83
C GLY A 629 -0.54 9.49 -32.75
N ARG A 630 -0.38 10.03 -33.97
CA ARG A 630 -1.42 10.18 -34.99
C ARG A 630 -1.34 9.10 -36.07
N PHE A 631 -0.54 8.06 -35.85
CA PHE A 631 -0.26 6.99 -36.82
C PHE A 631 0.40 7.46 -38.12
N VAL A 632 1.16 8.55 -38.06
CA VAL A 632 2.00 9.00 -39.17
C VAL A 632 3.36 8.33 -39.05
N LEU A 633 3.81 7.69 -40.14
CA LEU A 633 5.12 7.06 -40.19
C LEU A 633 6.20 8.12 -40.49
N LYS A 634 7.26 8.11 -39.68
CA LYS A 634 8.45 8.95 -39.79
C LYS A 634 9.70 8.08 -39.96
N VAL A 635 10.55 8.43 -40.92
CA VAL A 635 11.85 7.76 -41.14
C VAL A 635 12.88 8.35 -40.17
N THR A 636 13.59 7.50 -39.43
CA THR A 636 14.67 7.89 -38.49
C THR A 636 16.02 7.34 -38.95
N ASP A 637 17.10 7.68 -38.26
CA ASP A 637 18.47 7.18 -38.52
C ASP A 637 19.07 7.54 -39.90
N TYR A 638 18.54 8.55 -40.58
CA TYR A 638 19.17 9.11 -41.77
C TYR A 638 20.46 9.86 -41.38
N GLY A 639 21.50 9.79 -42.22
CA GLY A 639 22.80 10.44 -41.96
C GLY A 639 23.69 9.76 -40.91
N PHE A 640 23.23 8.68 -40.25
CA PHE A 640 24.03 7.95 -39.25
C PHE A 640 25.32 7.35 -39.82
N ASN A 641 25.27 6.85 -41.07
CA ASN A 641 26.46 6.26 -41.72
C ASN A 641 27.59 7.28 -41.85
N GLU A 642 27.28 8.54 -42.17
CA GLU A 642 28.28 9.60 -42.30
C GLU A 642 28.87 9.96 -40.94
N ILE A 643 28.04 10.06 -39.90
CA ILE A 643 28.47 10.28 -38.52
C ILE A 643 29.44 9.17 -38.07
N TRP A 644 29.14 7.91 -38.40
CA TRP A 644 29.97 6.75 -38.04
C TRP A 644 31.29 6.70 -38.80
N ILE A 645 31.29 7.04 -40.09
CA ILE A 645 32.51 7.13 -40.90
C ILE A 645 33.43 8.22 -40.34
N VAL A 646 32.89 9.40 -40.00
CA VAL A 646 33.65 10.53 -39.46
C VAL A 646 34.20 10.26 -38.06
N GLN A 647 33.44 9.54 -37.22
CA GLN A 647 33.85 9.15 -35.87
C GLN A 647 34.72 7.87 -35.84
N ASN A 648 34.98 7.27 -37.00
CA ASN A 648 35.74 6.02 -37.15
C ASN A 648 35.23 4.88 -36.24
N ILE A 649 33.90 4.76 -36.11
CA ILE A 649 33.24 3.74 -35.30
C ILE A 649 33.05 2.49 -36.15
N ASP A 650 33.68 1.37 -35.75
CA ASP A 650 33.42 0.08 -36.39
C ASP A 650 32.17 -0.55 -35.78
N THR A 651 31.29 -1.08 -36.62
CA THR A 651 30.00 -1.65 -36.17
C THR A 651 29.97 -3.15 -36.38
N ASP A 652 29.90 -3.89 -35.28
CA ASP A 652 29.59 -5.32 -35.30
C ASP A 652 28.10 -5.50 -35.62
N GLU A 653 27.78 -5.55 -36.91
CA GLU A 653 26.39 -5.76 -37.36
C GLU A 653 26.00 -7.23 -37.22
N LYS A 654 24.89 -7.47 -36.53
CA LYS A 654 24.30 -8.81 -36.43
C LYS A 654 23.77 -9.25 -37.80
N PRO A 655 23.81 -10.55 -38.12
CA PRO A 655 23.23 -11.07 -39.37
C PRO A 655 21.77 -10.65 -39.56
N GLU A 656 20.97 -10.60 -38.50
CA GLU A 656 19.56 -10.19 -38.53
C GLU A 656 19.37 -8.78 -39.12
N ASP A 657 20.29 -7.85 -38.86
CA ASP A 657 20.20 -6.47 -39.35
C ASP A 657 20.44 -6.35 -40.87
N LEU A 658 20.96 -7.41 -41.51
CA LEU A 658 21.32 -7.43 -42.92
C LEU A 658 20.21 -7.95 -43.84
N LEU A 659 19.08 -8.38 -43.31
CA LEU A 659 17.97 -8.94 -44.09
C LEU A 659 17.35 -7.91 -45.06
N TRP A 660 17.43 -6.62 -44.74
CA TRP A 660 16.97 -5.52 -45.60
C TRP A 660 18.04 -5.01 -46.58
N THR A 661 19.27 -5.51 -46.49
CA THR A 661 20.40 -5.02 -47.28
C THR A 661 20.37 -5.61 -48.70
N ALA A 662 20.59 -4.75 -49.69
CA ALA A 662 20.57 -5.14 -51.10
C ALA A 662 21.73 -6.09 -51.48
N PRO A 663 21.55 -7.00 -52.45
CA PRO A 663 22.55 -7.99 -52.84
C PRO A 663 23.91 -7.39 -53.22
N GLU A 664 23.91 -6.27 -53.93
CA GLU A 664 25.13 -5.58 -54.35
C GLU A 664 25.93 -5.02 -53.15
N LEU A 665 25.23 -4.52 -52.14
CA LEU A 665 25.83 -4.01 -50.90
C LEU A 665 26.37 -5.16 -50.04
N LEU A 666 25.79 -6.35 -50.12
CA LEU A 666 26.30 -7.55 -49.43
C LEU A 666 27.56 -8.14 -50.09
N ARG A 667 27.79 -7.86 -51.38
CA ARG A 667 28.99 -8.27 -52.14
C ARG A 667 30.18 -7.34 -51.91
N SER A 668 29.92 -6.05 -51.72
CA SER A 668 30.92 -4.98 -51.65
C SER A 668 30.97 -4.35 -50.25
N SER A 669 32.04 -4.59 -49.49
CA SER A 669 32.17 -4.11 -48.11
C SER A 669 32.31 -2.57 -48.00
N SER A 670 32.89 -1.92 -49.00
CA SER A 670 33.04 -0.47 -49.06
C SER A 670 31.71 0.23 -49.34
N GLU A 671 30.92 -0.30 -50.28
CA GLU A 671 29.60 0.23 -50.61
C GLU A 671 28.59 -0.05 -49.51
N LYS A 672 28.74 -1.16 -48.77
CA LYS A 672 27.93 -1.47 -47.59
C LYS A 672 27.96 -0.36 -46.54
N ARG A 673 29.12 0.25 -46.27
CA ARG A 673 29.26 1.32 -45.26
C ARG A 673 28.57 2.63 -45.68
N ARG A 674 28.50 2.93 -46.98
CA ARG A 674 27.95 4.19 -47.49
C ARG A 674 26.48 4.07 -47.87
N GLY A 675 26.06 2.92 -48.40
CA GLY A 675 24.77 2.72 -49.03
C GLY A 675 24.68 3.33 -50.43
N THR A 676 23.61 3.01 -51.16
CA THR A 676 23.29 3.58 -52.48
C THR A 676 21.81 3.91 -52.57
N PHE A 677 21.41 4.85 -53.44
CA PHE A 677 20.00 5.17 -53.67
C PHE A 677 19.18 3.94 -54.12
N ALA A 678 19.74 3.12 -55.01
CA ALA A 678 19.11 1.87 -55.44
C ALA A 678 19.04 0.81 -54.32
N GLY A 679 19.98 0.84 -53.37
CA GLY A 679 19.96 0.01 -52.17
C GLY A 679 18.80 0.35 -51.24
N ASP A 680 18.52 1.64 -51.02
CA ASP A 680 17.36 2.10 -50.23
C ASP A 680 16.02 1.64 -50.84
N VAL A 681 15.92 1.62 -52.17
CA VAL A 681 14.73 1.12 -52.88
C VAL A 681 14.54 -0.37 -52.66
N TYR A 682 15.62 -1.16 -52.64
CA TYR A 682 15.55 -2.57 -52.28
C TYR A 682 15.07 -2.74 -50.84
N SER A 683 15.65 -2.01 -49.88
CA SER A 683 15.23 -2.08 -48.48
C SER A 683 13.75 -1.72 -48.29
N PHE A 684 13.23 -0.73 -49.02
CA PHE A 684 11.81 -0.37 -49.04
C PHE A 684 10.92 -1.54 -49.43
N SER A 685 11.32 -2.36 -50.41
CA SER A 685 10.52 -3.51 -50.85
C SER A 685 10.39 -4.61 -49.78
N ILE A 686 11.43 -4.81 -48.96
CA ILE A 686 11.39 -5.77 -47.84
C ILE A 686 10.47 -5.23 -46.74
N VAL A 687 10.55 -3.94 -46.42
CA VAL A 687 9.60 -3.29 -45.49
C VAL A 687 8.17 -3.37 -46.02
N CYS A 688 7.97 -3.21 -47.33
CA CYS A 688 6.66 -3.38 -47.97
C CYS A 688 6.11 -4.80 -47.76
N GLN A 689 6.97 -5.83 -47.91
CA GLN A 689 6.59 -7.20 -47.60
C GLN A 689 6.14 -7.36 -46.14
N GLU A 690 6.92 -6.86 -45.18
CA GLU A 690 6.57 -6.93 -43.76
C GLU A 690 5.21 -6.28 -43.47
N VAL A 691 4.92 -5.12 -44.07
CA VAL A 691 3.64 -4.42 -43.87
C VAL A 691 2.47 -5.19 -44.48
N ILE A 692 2.65 -5.77 -45.67
CA ILE A 692 1.60 -6.52 -46.36
C ILE A 692 1.29 -7.81 -45.60
N SER A 693 2.31 -8.63 -45.34
CA SER A 693 2.20 -9.96 -44.75
C SER A 693 2.14 -9.97 -43.22
N ARG A 694 2.36 -8.81 -42.59
CA ARG A 694 2.37 -8.61 -41.13
C ARG A 694 3.24 -9.64 -40.40
N SER A 695 4.38 -9.95 -40.98
CA SER A 695 5.29 -10.99 -40.51
C SER A 695 6.74 -10.61 -40.79
N ALA A 696 7.68 -11.28 -40.11
CA ALA A 696 9.10 -10.97 -40.19
C ALA A 696 9.65 -11.12 -41.64
N PRO A 697 10.72 -10.39 -42.00
CA PRO A 697 11.31 -10.50 -43.33
C PRO A 697 11.77 -11.94 -43.60
N PHE A 698 11.41 -12.47 -44.78
CA PHE A 698 11.71 -13.85 -45.20
C PHE A 698 11.13 -14.98 -44.29
N CYS A 699 10.12 -14.71 -43.45
CA CYS A 699 9.53 -15.71 -42.53
C CYS A 699 9.04 -17.01 -43.19
N MET A 700 8.73 -16.97 -44.49
CA MET A 700 8.25 -18.12 -45.26
C MET A 700 9.36 -19.13 -45.58
N LEU A 701 10.63 -18.74 -45.39
CA LEU A 701 11.80 -19.57 -45.58
C LEU A 701 12.26 -20.04 -44.20
N ASP A 702 11.99 -21.29 -43.83
CA ASP A 702 12.36 -21.90 -42.55
C ASP A 702 13.88 -22.15 -42.46
N MET A 703 14.66 -21.07 -42.47
CA MET A 703 16.12 -21.06 -42.55
C MET A 703 16.72 -19.96 -41.67
N PRO A 704 17.92 -20.13 -41.10
CA PRO A 704 18.55 -19.11 -40.27
C PRO A 704 18.98 -17.89 -41.10
N PRO A 705 18.99 -16.65 -40.53
CA PRO A 705 19.29 -15.41 -41.25
C PRO A 705 20.61 -15.44 -42.03
N LYS A 706 21.66 -16.06 -41.49
CA LYS A 706 22.97 -16.20 -42.16
C LYS A 706 22.87 -16.97 -43.48
N GLU A 707 22.06 -18.02 -43.54
CA GLU A 707 21.90 -18.82 -44.75
C GLU A 707 21.08 -18.07 -45.81
N ILE A 708 20.05 -17.35 -45.38
CA ILE A 708 19.25 -16.47 -46.25
C ILE A 708 20.15 -15.42 -46.90
N ILE A 709 20.99 -14.74 -46.11
CA ILE A 709 21.94 -13.73 -46.60
C ILE A 709 22.92 -14.31 -47.61
N ASN A 710 23.46 -15.51 -47.36
CA ASN A 710 24.36 -16.17 -48.30
C ASN A 710 23.65 -16.47 -49.64
N LYS A 711 22.40 -16.95 -49.61
CA LYS A 711 21.59 -17.20 -50.82
C LYS A 711 21.19 -15.91 -51.56
N VAL A 712 21.00 -14.80 -50.84
CA VAL A 712 20.76 -13.49 -51.45
C VAL A 712 22.05 -12.93 -52.08
N LYS A 713 23.21 -13.21 -51.47
CA LYS A 713 24.52 -12.75 -51.95
C LYS A 713 24.96 -13.45 -53.24
N GLU A 714 24.73 -14.76 -53.36
CA GLU A 714 25.16 -15.60 -54.49
C GLU A 714 23.98 -16.22 -55.28
N PRO A 715 23.38 -15.49 -56.25
CA PRO A 715 22.43 -16.09 -57.19
C PRO A 715 23.16 -16.92 -58.27
N PRO A 716 22.56 -17.99 -58.86
CA PRO A 716 21.19 -18.53 -58.71
C PRO A 716 21.07 -19.78 -57.78
N PRO A 717 19.86 -20.13 -57.26
CA PRO A 717 18.54 -19.53 -57.51
C PRO A 717 18.29 -18.23 -56.73
N LEU A 718 17.45 -17.35 -57.29
CA LEU A 718 17.07 -16.08 -56.66
C LEU A 718 16.26 -16.33 -55.38
N CYS A 719 16.81 -15.93 -54.23
CA CYS A 719 16.12 -15.94 -52.95
C CYS A 719 15.33 -14.63 -52.78
N ARG A 720 13.98 -14.70 -52.75
CA ARG A 720 13.09 -13.54 -52.54
C ARG A 720 11.89 -13.93 -51.66
N PRO A 721 11.32 -12.98 -50.89
CA PRO A 721 10.10 -13.23 -50.12
C PRO A 721 8.90 -13.55 -51.02
N VAL A 722 8.00 -14.41 -50.53
CA VAL A 722 6.75 -14.79 -51.20
C VAL A 722 5.58 -14.14 -50.47
N ILE A 723 4.67 -13.50 -51.22
CA ILE A 723 3.46 -12.85 -50.68
C ILE A 723 2.23 -13.41 -51.42
N SER A 724 1.15 -13.66 -50.68
CA SER A 724 -0.13 -14.04 -51.26
C SER A 724 -0.76 -12.90 -52.07
N VAL A 725 -1.36 -13.21 -53.21
CA VAL A 725 -2.03 -12.22 -54.08
C VAL A 725 -3.31 -11.66 -53.45
N GLU A 726 -3.82 -12.33 -52.41
CA GLU A 726 -5.05 -11.93 -51.71
C GLU A 726 -4.82 -10.80 -50.68
N GLU A 727 -3.58 -10.58 -50.24
CA GLU A 727 -3.25 -9.68 -49.12
C GLU A 727 -3.10 -8.21 -49.54
N ALA A 728 -2.86 -7.94 -50.83
CA ALA A 728 -2.63 -6.60 -51.37
C ALA A 728 -3.09 -6.48 -52.84
N PRO A 729 -3.45 -5.28 -53.32
CA PRO A 729 -3.69 -5.02 -54.73
C PRO A 729 -2.48 -5.41 -55.59
N VAL A 730 -2.75 -6.06 -56.72
CA VAL A 730 -1.74 -6.58 -57.65
C VAL A 730 -0.74 -5.50 -58.08
N ASP A 731 -1.21 -4.27 -58.29
CA ASP A 731 -0.37 -3.13 -58.67
C ASP A 731 0.70 -2.82 -57.61
N VAL A 732 0.36 -2.92 -56.31
CA VAL A 732 1.32 -2.68 -55.22
C VAL A 732 2.33 -3.81 -55.12
N ILE A 733 1.89 -5.06 -55.30
CA ILE A 733 2.78 -6.23 -55.37
C ILE A 733 3.75 -6.08 -56.55
N GLN A 734 3.30 -5.53 -57.68
CA GLN A 734 4.15 -5.29 -58.85
C GLN A 734 5.20 -4.21 -58.57
N VAL A 735 4.84 -3.08 -57.95
CA VAL A 735 5.80 -2.04 -57.54
C VAL A 735 6.86 -2.61 -56.60
N MET A 736 6.43 -3.38 -55.60
CA MET A 736 7.34 -4.06 -54.67
C MET A 736 8.29 -5.03 -55.41
N LYS A 737 7.76 -5.81 -56.37
CA LYS A 737 8.57 -6.74 -57.16
C LYS A 737 9.60 -6.06 -58.06
N GLN A 738 9.29 -4.87 -58.58
CA GLN A 738 10.24 -4.06 -59.34
C GLN A 738 11.34 -3.47 -58.42
N ALA A 739 10.97 -3.09 -57.20
CA ALA A 739 11.87 -2.47 -56.23
C ALA A 739 12.98 -3.41 -55.69
N TRP A 740 12.76 -4.73 -55.60
CA TRP A 740 13.82 -5.71 -55.23
C TRP A 740 14.51 -6.40 -56.42
N SER A 741 14.51 -5.78 -57.60
CA SER A 741 15.24 -6.31 -58.76
C SER A 741 16.71 -6.61 -58.40
N GLU A 742 17.25 -7.70 -58.94
CA GLU A 742 18.66 -8.07 -58.75
C GLU A 742 19.59 -7.00 -59.31
N GLU A 743 19.30 -6.48 -60.50
CA GLU A 743 20.04 -5.37 -61.12
C GLU A 743 19.59 -4.03 -60.50
N PRO A 744 20.50 -3.23 -59.91
CA PRO A 744 20.17 -1.95 -59.29
C PRO A 744 19.56 -0.93 -60.25
N GLU A 745 20.00 -0.92 -61.51
CA GLU A 745 19.54 0.03 -62.55
C GLU A 745 18.07 -0.18 -62.96
N ARG A 746 17.53 -1.39 -62.75
CA ARG A 746 16.13 -1.71 -63.07
C ARG A 746 15.16 -1.30 -61.96
N ARG A 747 15.65 -0.88 -60.79
CA ARG A 747 14.82 -0.48 -59.65
C ARG A 747 14.26 0.93 -59.90
N PRO A 748 12.96 1.18 -59.69
CA PRO A 748 12.37 2.50 -59.88
C PRO A 748 12.87 3.50 -58.82
N THR A 749 12.84 4.79 -59.12
CA THR A 749 13.15 5.83 -58.13
C THR A 749 11.97 6.04 -57.17
N PHE A 750 12.20 6.62 -55.99
CA PHE A 750 11.09 6.96 -55.06
C PHE A 750 10.09 7.96 -55.67
N ASP A 751 10.49 8.76 -56.66
CA ASP A 751 9.56 9.60 -57.43
C ASP A 751 8.60 8.78 -58.27
N ASP A 752 9.12 7.76 -58.96
CA ASP A 752 8.32 6.87 -59.79
C ASP A 752 7.40 6.01 -58.93
N ILE A 753 7.92 5.47 -57.82
CA ILE A 753 7.15 4.74 -56.81
C ILE A 753 6.02 5.62 -56.27
N PHE A 754 6.29 6.88 -55.90
CA PHE A 754 5.27 7.80 -55.40
C PHE A 754 4.17 8.08 -56.44
N LYS A 755 4.53 8.29 -57.71
CA LYS A 755 3.55 8.50 -58.80
C LYS A 755 2.66 7.27 -58.98
N GLN A 756 3.24 6.07 -58.99
CA GLN A 756 2.51 4.81 -59.12
C GLN A 756 1.56 4.60 -57.93
N PHE A 757 2.05 4.76 -56.69
CA PHE A 757 1.25 4.60 -55.48
C PHE A 757 0.10 5.62 -55.41
N LYS A 758 0.35 6.89 -55.76
CA LYS A 758 -0.67 7.95 -55.78
C LYS A 758 -1.78 7.69 -56.81
N SER A 759 -1.47 7.00 -57.91
CA SER A 759 -2.47 6.56 -58.90
C SER A 759 -3.41 5.52 -58.31
N ILE A 760 -2.85 4.55 -57.56
CA ILE A 760 -3.59 3.44 -56.93
C ILE A 760 -4.54 3.95 -55.83
N THR A 761 -4.16 4.97 -55.05
CA THR A 761 -4.95 5.46 -53.90
C THR A 761 -6.04 6.48 -54.25
N LYS A 762 -6.07 7.05 -55.46
CA LYS A 762 -6.95 8.18 -55.82
C LYS A 762 -8.46 7.89 -55.78
N GLY A 763 -8.88 6.63 -55.71
CA GLY A 763 -10.30 6.22 -55.73
C GLY A 763 -10.97 5.87 -54.39
N LYS A 764 -10.27 5.89 -53.24
CA LYS A 764 -10.79 5.35 -51.96
C LYS A 764 -10.68 6.29 -50.74
N LYS A 765 -10.58 7.60 -50.95
CA LYS A 765 -10.26 8.58 -49.88
C LYS A 765 -11.34 8.78 -48.80
N THR A 766 -12.54 8.24 -48.94
CA THR A 766 -13.69 8.59 -48.07
C THR A 766 -13.97 7.60 -46.93
N ASN A 767 -13.33 6.43 -46.87
CA ASN A 767 -13.77 5.34 -45.96
C ASN A 767 -12.92 5.14 -44.69
N ILE A 768 -11.84 5.91 -44.52
CA ILE A 768 -10.85 5.68 -43.44
C ILE A 768 -11.34 6.23 -42.09
N ILE A 769 -11.99 7.41 -42.10
CA ILE A 769 -12.50 8.06 -40.89
C ILE A 769 -13.68 7.27 -40.31
N ASP A 770 -14.58 6.77 -41.15
CA ASP A 770 -15.74 5.95 -40.74
C ASP A 770 -15.31 4.59 -40.14
N SER A 771 -14.22 3.99 -40.64
CA SER A 771 -13.67 2.74 -40.10
C SER A 771 -13.10 2.95 -38.69
N MET A 772 -12.39 4.06 -38.48
CA MET A 772 -11.85 4.43 -37.17
C MET A 772 -12.95 4.82 -36.16
N LEU A 773 -14.00 5.52 -36.61
CA LEU A 773 -15.16 5.87 -35.77
C LEU A 773 -15.90 4.62 -35.28
N ARG A 774 -16.15 3.65 -36.17
CA ARG A 774 -16.80 2.38 -35.79
C ARG A 774 -15.99 1.57 -34.79
N MET A 775 -14.66 1.59 -34.89
CA MET A 775 -13.79 0.90 -33.92
C MET A 775 -13.89 1.56 -32.54
N LEU A 776 -13.91 2.90 -32.47
CA LEU A 776 -14.05 3.64 -31.21
C LEU A 776 -15.44 3.45 -30.56
N GLU A 777 -16.50 3.44 -31.35
CA GLU A 777 -17.87 3.17 -30.87
C GLU A 777 -18.00 1.78 -30.24
N GLN A 778 -17.41 0.76 -30.85
CA GLN A 778 -17.48 -0.61 -30.34
C GLN A 778 -16.67 -0.80 -29.04
N TYR A 779 -15.54 -0.11 -28.90
CA TYR A 779 -14.80 -0.08 -27.64
C TYR A 779 -15.58 0.64 -26.53
N SER A 780 -16.30 1.73 -26.85
CA SER A 780 -17.14 2.45 -25.89
C SER A 780 -18.29 1.56 -25.38
N SER A 781 -18.98 0.86 -26.29
CA SER A 781 -20.10 -0.02 -25.95
C SER A 781 -19.71 -1.14 -24.99
N ASN A 782 -18.58 -1.82 -25.24
CA ASN A 782 -18.12 -2.91 -24.38
C ASN A 782 -17.77 -2.43 -22.96
N LEU A 783 -17.23 -1.21 -22.85
CA LEU A 783 -16.93 -0.58 -21.57
C LEU A 783 -18.20 -0.21 -20.80
N GLU A 784 -19.21 0.31 -21.50
CA GLU A 784 -20.51 0.62 -20.90
C GLU A 784 -21.21 -0.63 -20.36
N ASP A 785 -21.15 -1.75 -21.07
CA ASP A 785 -21.74 -3.02 -20.61
C ASP A 785 -21.04 -3.56 -19.35
N LEU A 786 -19.70 -3.50 -19.30
CA LEU A 786 -18.93 -3.91 -18.12
C LEU A 786 -19.19 -3.00 -16.91
N ILE A 787 -19.32 -1.68 -17.14
CA ILE A 787 -19.69 -0.73 -16.09
C ILE A 787 -21.09 -1.04 -15.57
N ARG A 788 -22.05 -1.32 -16.46
CA ARG A 788 -23.43 -1.65 -16.09
C ARG A 788 -23.50 -2.90 -15.21
N GLU A 789 -22.82 -3.98 -15.59
CA GLU A 789 -22.77 -5.22 -14.81
C GLU A 789 -22.22 -4.98 -13.39
N ARG A 790 -21.10 -4.24 -13.28
CA ARG A 790 -20.49 -3.93 -11.98
C ARG A 790 -21.34 -2.98 -11.13
N THR A 791 -22.12 -2.09 -11.75
CA THR A 791 -23.07 -1.25 -11.02
C THR A 791 -24.28 -2.04 -10.51
N GLU A 792 -24.78 -3.02 -11.26
CA GLU A 792 -25.89 -3.87 -10.83
C GLU A 792 -25.50 -4.77 -9.65
N GLU A 793 -24.30 -5.38 -9.68
CA GLU A 793 -23.75 -6.15 -8.56
C GLU A 793 -23.63 -5.30 -7.28
N LEU A 794 -23.14 -4.07 -7.42
CA LEU A 794 -23.00 -3.13 -6.30
C LEU A 794 -24.36 -2.74 -5.72
N GLU A 795 -25.37 -2.52 -6.56
CA GLU A 795 -26.73 -2.17 -6.13
C GLU A 795 -27.37 -3.30 -5.32
N VAL A 796 -27.20 -4.56 -5.76
CA VAL A 796 -27.71 -5.75 -5.04
C VAL A 796 -27.04 -5.88 -3.67
N GLU A 797 -25.72 -5.72 -3.60
CA GLU A 797 -24.98 -5.86 -2.34
C GLU A 797 -25.29 -4.70 -1.37
N ARG A 798 -25.50 -3.50 -1.91
CA ARG A 798 -25.99 -2.34 -1.16
C ARG A 798 -27.38 -2.60 -0.59
N GLN A 799 -28.28 -3.19 -1.36
CA GLN A 799 -29.64 -3.51 -0.92
C GLN A 799 -29.67 -4.54 0.21
N LYS A 800 -28.80 -5.57 0.17
CA LYS A 800 -28.65 -6.53 1.28
C LYS A 800 -28.15 -5.86 2.55
N THR A 801 -27.13 -5.00 2.43
CA THR A 801 -26.60 -4.24 3.56
C THR A 801 -27.66 -3.33 4.17
N ASP A 802 -28.45 -2.68 3.32
CA ASP A 802 -29.53 -1.78 3.72
C ASP A 802 -30.65 -2.48 4.47
N ASN A 803 -31.02 -3.70 4.05
CA ASN A 803 -32.02 -4.53 4.71
C ASN A 803 -31.55 -5.01 6.10
N LEU A 804 -30.28 -5.42 6.22
CA LEU A 804 -29.70 -5.85 7.51
C LEU A 804 -29.65 -4.71 8.53
N VAL A 805 -29.25 -3.51 8.10
CA VAL A 805 -29.24 -2.32 8.99
C VAL A 805 -30.65 -1.94 9.44
N ALA A 806 -31.66 -2.08 8.56
CA ALA A 806 -33.05 -1.80 8.89
C ALA A 806 -33.70 -2.85 9.83
N GLN A 807 -33.12 -4.04 9.95
CA GLN A 807 -33.56 -5.08 10.91
C GLN A 807 -32.98 -4.84 12.32
N MET A 808 -31.81 -4.21 12.42
CA MET A 808 -31.09 -4.00 13.69
C MET A 808 -31.41 -2.66 14.36
N LEU A 809 -31.87 -1.67 13.60
CA LEU A 809 -32.14 -0.31 14.08
C LEU A 809 -33.45 0.23 13.53
N PRO A 810 -34.13 1.16 14.24
CA PRO A 810 -35.31 1.80 13.71
C PRO A 810 -35.00 2.55 12.41
N LYS A 811 -35.92 2.51 11.43
CA LYS A 811 -35.72 3.05 10.08
C LYS A 811 -35.26 4.53 10.06
N SER A 812 -35.82 5.36 10.93
CA SER A 812 -35.45 6.78 11.05
C SER A 812 -34.00 6.97 11.53
N VAL A 813 -33.56 6.15 12.48
CA VAL A 813 -32.21 6.15 13.05
C VAL A 813 -31.21 5.56 12.05
N ALA A 814 -31.57 4.47 11.38
CA ALA A 814 -30.76 3.84 10.34
C ALA A 814 -30.48 4.81 9.17
N GLN A 815 -31.48 5.57 8.72
CA GLN A 815 -31.30 6.58 7.67
C GLN A 815 -30.38 7.73 8.12
N ALA A 816 -30.54 8.22 9.35
CA ALA A 816 -29.65 9.26 9.89
C ALA A 816 -28.18 8.80 9.93
N LEU A 817 -27.94 7.55 10.38
CA LEU A 817 -26.61 6.95 10.38
C LEU A 817 -26.05 6.74 8.96
N LYS A 818 -26.86 6.30 8.00
CA LYS A 818 -26.47 6.17 6.59
C LYS A 818 -26.03 7.51 5.97
N THR A 819 -26.65 8.61 6.39
CA THR A 819 -26.29 9.96 5.93
C THR A 819 -25.10 10.58 6.68
N GLY A 820 -24.44 9.82 7.58
CA GLY A 820 -23.31 10.31 8.39
C GLY A 820 -23.70 11.36 9.43
N LYS A 821 -25.00 11.52 9.72
CA LYS A 821 -25.48 12.49 10.71
C LYS A 821 -25.47 11.84 12.11
N PRO A 822 -24.92 12.52 13.13
CA PRO A 822 -24.99 12.01 14.50
C PRO A 822 -26.45 11.98 14.96
N VAL A 823 -26.90 10.84 15.49
CA VAL A 823 -28.24 10.67 16.07
C VAL A 823 -28.24 11.28 17.46
N LYS A 824 -28.84 12.46 17.62
CA LYS A 824 -28.93 13.13 18.92
C LYS A 824 -29.91 12.38 19.83
N PRO A 825 -29.60 12.24 21.13
CA PRO A 825 -30.58 11.76 22.10
C PRO A 825 -31.82 12.65 22.11
N GLU A 826 -33.00 12.03 22.11
CA GLU A 826 -34.29 12.71 22.09
C GLU A 826 -35.08 12.40 23.37
N HIS A 827 -35.71 13.42 23.94
CA HIS A 827 -36.59 13.29 25.11
C HIS A 827 -38.03 13.04 24.67
N PHE A 828 -38.63 11.97 25.21
CA PHE A 828 -40.01 11.58 25.00
C PHE A 828 -40.80 11.78 26.29
N ASN A 829 -41.82 12.64 26.25
CA ASN A 829 -42.57 13.04 27.45
C ASN A 829 -43.40 11.89 28.02
N GLN A 830 -43.91 11.01 27.15
CA GLN A 830 -44.77 9.92 27.56
C GLN A 830 -44.62 8.75 26.60
N ILE A 831 -44.22 7.60 27.14
CA ILE A 831 -44.13 6.32 26.44
C ILE A 831 -44.71 5.23 27.36
N THR A 832 -45.04 4.06 26.83
CA THR A 832 -45.35 2.88 27.64
C THR A 832 -44.32 1.79 27.38
N LEU A 833 -43.74 1.27 28.47
CA LEU A 833 -42.81 0.14 28.44
C LEU A 833 -43.51 -1.14 28.87
N TYR A 834 -43.13 -2.23 28.21
CA TYR A 834 -43.47 -3.60 28.54
C TYR A 834 -42.23 -4.34 28.96
N PHE A 835 -42.32 -5.02 30.10
CA PHE A 835 -41.37 -6.01 30.55
C PHE A 835 -42.09 -7.33 30.78
N SER A 836 -41.53 -8.41 30.28
CA SER A 836 -41.95 -9.75 30.69
C SER A 836 -40.79 -10.62 31.09
N ASP A 837 -41.03 -11.54 32.01
CA ASP A 837 -40.08 -12.55 32.46
C ASP A 837 -40.72 -13.94 32.52
N ILE A 838 -39.92 -14.99 32.38
CA ILE A 838 -40.37 -16.38 32.42
C ILE A 838 -40.28 -16.89 33.87
N VAL A 839 -41.43 -17.30 34.42
CA VAL A 839 -41.49 -17.80 35.80
C VAL A 839 -40.77 -19.14 35.91
N GLY A 840 -39.73 -19.20 36.73
CA GLY A 840 -38.97 -20.42 36.98
C GLY A 840 -37.92 -20.74 35.91
N PHE A 841 -37.55 -19.77 35.06
CA PHE A 841 -36.55 -19.96 34.01
C PHE A 841 -35.23 -20.53 34.50
N SER A 842 -34.71 -20.09 35.66
CA SER A 842 -33.47 -20.63 36.23
C SER A 842 -33.54 -22.14 36.50
N THR A 843 -34.72 -22.65 36.83
CA THR A 843 -34.95 -24.09 37.01
C THR A 843 -35.01 -24.79 35.65
N ILE A 844 -35.70 -24.19 34.67
CA ILE A 844 -35.80 -24.73 33.30
C ILE A 844 -34.41 -24.82 32.66
N SER A 845 -33.58 -23.77 32.81
CA SER A 845 -32.23 -23.73 32.28
C SER A 845 -31.26 -24.67 33.00
N SER A 846 -31.47 -24.94 34.30
CA SER A 846 -30.67 -25.96 35.02
C SER A 846 -31.00 -27.41 34.60
N LEU A 847 -32.19 -27.64 34.06
CA LEU A 847 -32.68 -28.96 33.68
C LEU A 847 -32.57 -29.26 32.17
N SER A 848 -32.13 -28.29 31.37
CA SER A 848 -32.07 -28.40 29.90
C SER A 848 -30.64 -28.20 29.40
N GLU A 849 -30.31 -28.77 28.24
CA GLU A 849 -29.00 -28.49 27.63
C GLU A 849 -28.93 -27.05 27.09
N PRO A 850 -27.75 -26.40 27.06
CA PRO A 850 -27.62 -25.02 26.58
C PRO A 850 -28.22 -24.77 25.19
N ILE A 851 -28.12 -25.74 24.27
CA ILE A 851 -28.70 -25.64 22.93
C ILE A 851 -30.23 -25.67 22.96
N GLU A 852 -30.82 -26.44 23.87
CA GLU A 852 -32.27 -26.55 24.05
C GLU A 852 -32.86 -25.28 24.66
N VAL A 853 -32.13 -24.64 25.59
CA VAL A 853 -32.49 -23.34 26.17
C VAL A 853 -32.49 -22.25 25.09
N VAL A 854 -31.47 -22.22 24.22
CA VAL A 854 -31.42 -21.26 23.11
C VAL A 854 -32.57 -21.49 22.13
N ASN A 855 -32.87 -22.73 21.78
CA ASN A 855 -33.99 -23.05 20.89
C ASN A 855 -35.35 -22.67 21.50
N LEU A 856 -35.53 -22.89 22.81
CA LEU A 856 -36.73 -22.48 23.53
C LEU A 856 -36.94 -20.96 23.49
N LEU A 857 -35.90 -20.20 23.82
CA LEU A 857 -35.95 -18.73 23.79
C LEU A 857 -36.19 -18.23 22.36
N ASN A 858 -35.56 -18.84 21.36
CA ASN A 858 -35.75 -18.46 19.96
C ASN A 858 -37.18 -18.74 19.47
N ASP A 859 -37.76 -19.91 19.80
CA ASP A 859 -39.16 -20.24 19.45
C ASP A 859 -40.14 -19.27 20.14
N LEU A 860 -39.92 -18.96 21.43
CA LEU A 860 -40.77 -18.04 22.19
C LEU A 860 -40.67 -16.61 21.68
N TYR A 861 -39.45 -16.10 21.47
CA TYR A 861 -39.23 -14.74 20.98
C TYR A 861 -39.63 -14.58 19.51
N SER A 862 -39.53 -15.62 18.68
CA SER A 862 -40.07 -15.59 17.31
C SER A 862 -41.59 -15.40 17.31
N LEU A 863 -42.28 -16.03 18.27
CA LEU A 863 -43.72 -15.84 18.46
C LEU A 863 -44.03 -14.42 18.94
N PHE A 864 -43.25 -13.86 19.88
CA PHE A 864 -43.42 -12.47 20.32
C PHE A 864 -43.16 -11.47 19.20
N ASP A 865 -42.09 -11.68 18.43
CA ASP A 865 -41.71 -10.84 17.28
C ASP A 865 -42.84 -10.84 16.22
N ALA A 866 -43.49 -11.99 15.98
CA ALA A 866 -44.63 -12.07 15.07
C ALA A 866 -45.85 -11.26 15.54
N ILE A 867 -46.12 -11.21 16.86
CA ILE A 867 -47.21 -10.42 17.45
C ILE A 867 -46.89 -8.93 17.39
N ILE A 868 -45.64 -8.56 17.69
CA ILE A 868 -45.17 -7.16 17.70
C ILE A 868 -45.34 -6.51 16.34
N LEU A 869 -45.14 -7.24 15.24
CA LEU A 869 -45.34 -6.71 13.88
C LEU A 869 -46.80 -6.28 13.59
N LEU A 870 -47.77 -6.70 14.41
CA LEU A 870 -49.19 -6.33 14.27
C LEU A 870 -49.55 -5.05 15.02
N HIS A 871 -48.69 -4.55 15.90
CA HIS A 871 -48.93 -3.40 16.79
C HIS A 871 -47.88 -2.30 16.55
N ASP A 872 -48.19 -1.05 16.90
CA ASP A 872 -47.23 0.07 16.80
C ASP A 872 -46.27 0.08 18.00
N VAL A 873 -45.37 -0.91 18.02
CA VAL A 873 -44.43 -1.16 19.11
C VAL A 873 -43.02 -1.46 18.58
N TYR A 874 -42.00 -1.04 19.34
CA TYR A 874 -40.60 -1.19 19.01
C TYR A 874 -39.91 -2.13 20.01
N LYS A 875 -39.25 -3.18 19.49
CA LYS A 875 -38.42 -4.11 20.27
C LYS A 875 -37.14 -3.41 20.69
N VAL A 876 -36.94 -3.25 22.01
CA VAL A 876 -35.78 -2.52 22.55
C VAL A 876 -34.60 -3.46 22.67
N GLU A 877 -34.64 -4.41 23.60
CA GLU A 877 -33.61 -5.41 23.84
C GLU A 877 -34.23 -6.65 24.52
N THR A 878 -33.48 -7.76 24.53
CA THR A 878 -33.76 -8.94 25.36
C THR A 878 -32.67 -9.04 26.43
N ILE A 879 -33.06 -9.17 27.70
CA ILE A 879 -32.13 -9.24 28.83
C ILE A 879 -32.29 -10.62 29.48
N GLY A 880 -31.50 -11.60 29.02
CA GLY A 880 -31.65 -12.99 29.44
C GLY A 880 -32.99 -13.58 28.98
N ASP A 881 -33.80 -14.01 29.95
CA ASP A 881 -35.18 -14.48 29.82
C ASP A 881 -36.23 -13.35 29.81
N ALA A 882 -35.79 -12.11 30.06
CA ALA A 882 -36.67 -10.95 30.02
C ALA A 882 -36.77 -10.33 28.63
N TYR A 883 -37.98 -9.93 28.25
CA TYR A 883 -38.31 -9.35 26.95
C TYR A 883 -38.83 -7.91 27.11
N MET A 884 -38.18 -6.95 26.44
CA MET A 884 -38.45 -5.52 26.60
C MET A 884 -38.95 -4.87 25.30
N VAL A 885 -40.12 -4.23 25.38
CA VAL A 885 -40.78 -3.54 24.25
C VAL A 885 -41.23 -2.15 24.69
N ALA A 886 -41.23 -1.20 23.75
CA ALA A 886 -41.69 0.17 23.99
C ALA A 886 -42.66 0.63 22.91
N SER A 887 -43.65 1.44 23.27
CA SER A 887 -44.51 2.16 22.31
C SER A 887 -44.43 3.67 22.56
N GLY A 888 -44.59 4.46 21.50
CA GLY A 888 -44.34 5.91 21.49
C GLY A 888 -42.90 6.31 21.16
N VAL A 889 -42.05 5.32 20.81
CA VAL A 889 -40.66 5.46 20.34
C VAL A 889 -40.40 4.50 19.18
N PRO A 890 -39.55 4.86 18.19
CA PRO A 890 -38.91 6.17 18.00
C PRO A 890 -39.88 7.25 17.52
N ASN A 891 -41.06 6.85 17.01
CA ASN A 891 -42.09 7.77 16.51
C ASN A 891 -43.15 7.99 17.60
N ARG A 892 -43.53 9.25 17.82
CA ARG A 892 -44.56 9.62 18.80
C ARG A 892 -45.95 9.28 18.25
N ASN A 893 -46.74 8.50 18.99
CA ASN A 893 -48.10 8.09 18.59
C ASN A 893 -49.22 8.68 19.48
N GLY A 894 -48.90 9.72 20.27
CA GLY A 894 -49.83 10.33 21.23
C GLY A 894 -50.18 9.37 22.37
N ASN A 895 -51.35 9.51 22.99
CA ASN A 895 -51.75 8.62 24.10
C ASN A 895 -51.98 7.16 23.68
N ARG A 896 -51.93 6.85 22.37
CA ARG A 896 -52.13 5.48 21.85
C ARG A 896 -51.03 4.52 22.30
N HIS A 897 -49.84 4.99 22.71
CA HIS A 897 -48.77 4.13 23.21
C HIS A 897 -49.24 3.13 24.28
N ALA A 898 -50.14 3.54 25.19
CA ALA A 898 -50.63 2.69 26.25
C ALA A 898 -51.63 1.64 25.73
N ALA A 899 -52.47 2.01 24.77
CA ALA A 899 -53.45 1.10 24.16
C ALA A 899 -52.78 0.03 23.30
N GLU A 900 -51.80 0.41 22.47
CA GLU A 900 -51.00 -0.52 21.66
C GLU A 900 -50.30 -1.54 22.56
N MET A 901 -49.68 -1.08 23.65
CA MET A 901 -48.99 -1.97 24.58
C MET A 901 -49.94 -2.87 25.37
N ALA A 902 -51.12 -2.36 25.76
CA ALA A 902 -52.16 -3.14 26.42
C ALA A 902 -52.72 -4.24 25.49
N ASN A 903 -52.97 -3.94 24.22
CA ASN A 903 -53.45 -4.91 23.24
C ASN A 903 -52.39 -5.99 22.95
N MET A 904 -51.14 -5.57 22.73
CA MET A 904 -50.01 -6.48 22.55
C MET A 904 -49.86 -7.43 23.75
N SER A 905 -49.97 -6.91 24.97
CA SER A 905 -49.84 -7.73 26.19
C SER A 905 -50.94 -8.79 26.31
N LEU A 906 -52.18 -8.48 25.92
CA LEU A 906 -53.29 -9.43 25.90
C LEU A 906 -53.09 -10.51 24.82
N ASP A 907 -52.61 -10.13 23.63
CA ASP A 907 -52.28 -11.06 22.56
C ASP A 907 -51.15 -12.01 22.93
N ILE A 908 -50.08 -11.50 23.56
CA ILE A 908 -48.96 -12.31 24.04
C ILE A 908 -49.44 -13.31 25.10
N LEU A 909 -50.25 -12.88 26.08
CA LEU A 909 -50.81 -13.78 27.09
C LEU A 909 -51.68 -14.88 26.49
N HIS A 910 -52.50 -14.57 25.48
CA HIS A 910 -53.30 -15.56 24.77
C HIS A 910 -52.41 -16.62 24.11
N CYS A 911 -51.40 -16.21 23.34
CA CYS A 911 -50.55 -17.15 22.60
C CYS A 911 -49.69 -18.03 23.53
N ILE A 912 -49.23 -17.50 24.66
CA ILE A 912 -48.48 -18.27 25.67
C ILE A 912 -49.33 -19.39 26.27
N GLY A 913 -50.63 -19.17 26.45
CA GLY A 913 -51.55 -20.22 26.92
C GLY A 913 -51.57 -21.47 26.03
N THR A 914 -51.19 -21.32 24.75
CA THR A 914 -51.13 -22.40 23.76
C THR A 914 -49.71 -22.87 23.42
N PHE A 915 -48.67 -22.16 23.87
CA PHE A 915 -47.28 -22.44 23.54
C PHE A 915 -46.76 -23.69 24.27
N LYS A 916 -46.08 -24.58 23.53
CA LYS A 916 -45.47 -25.80 24.08
C LYS A 916 -43.99 -25.89 23.68
N PRO A 917 -43.05 -25.99 24.64
CA PRO A 917 -41.63 -26.24 24.35
C PRO A 917 -41.43 -27.55 23.59
N ARG A 918 -40.52 -27.57 22.59
CA ARG A 918 -40.22 -28.81 21.83
C ARG A 918 -39.58 -29.91 22.69
N HIS A 919 -38.67 -29.53 23.59
CA HIS A 919 -37.91 -30.45 24.44
C HIS A 919 -38.66 -30.82 25.74
N MET A 920 -39.69 -30.05 26.12
CA MET A 920 -40.54 -30.30 27.30
C MET A 920 -42.02 -29.94 27.01
N PRO A 921 -42.74 -30.74 26.21
CA PRO A 921 -44.10 -30.42 25.75
C PRO A 921 -45.17 -30.42 26.86
N ASP A 922 -44.89 -31.05 28.00
CA ASP A 922 -45.80 -31.13 29.15
C ASP A 922 -45.64 -29.93 30.12
N LEU A 923 -44.56 -29.16 29.98
CA LEU A 923 -44.29 -28.01 30.81
C LEU A 923 -45.03 -26.77 30.28
N LYS A 924 -45.94 -26.21 31.08
CA LYS A 924 -46.61 -24.95 30.77
C LYS A 924 -45.72 -23.75 31.12
N ILE A 925 -45.32 -23.00 30.10
CA ILE A 925 -44.55 -21.75 30.29
C ILE A 925 -45.47 -20.67 30.86
N ARG A 926 -45.05 -20.10 31.98
CA ARG A 926 -45.73 -19.01 32.69
C ARG A 926 -44.91 -17.75 32.53
N ILE A 927 -45.56 -16.64 32.21
CA ILE A 927 -44.90 -15.33 32.18
C ILE A 927 -45.50 -14.35 33.18
N ARG A 928 -44.66 -13.43 33.65
CA ARG A 928 -45.05 -12.21 34.33
C ARG A 928 -45.00 -11.05 33.34
N VAL A 929 -45.92 -10.10 33.47
CA VAL A 929 -45.96 -8.90 32.62
C VAL A 929 -46.07 -7.65 33.49
N GLY A 930 -45.25 -6.66 33.22
CA GLY A 930 -45.30 -5.33 33.83
C GLY A 930 -45.41 -4.23 32.78
N LEU A 931 -46.37 -3.31 32.97
CA LEU A 931 -46.54 -2.10 32.15
C LEU A 931 -46.41 -0.84 32.99
N HIS A 932 -45.64 0.12 32.48
CA HIS A 932 -45.56 1.45 33.09
C HIS A 932 -45.42 2.53 32.02
N SER A 933 -46.11 3.66 32.25
CA SER A 933 -46.09 4.82 31.35
C SER A 933 -45.41 6.01 32.02
N GLY A 934 -44.47 6.64 31.31
CA GLY A 934 -43.70 7.78 31.81
C GLY A 934 -42.68 8.31 30.81
N PRO A 935 -41.89 9.35 31.19
CA PRO A 935 -40.91 9.97 30.31
C PRO A 935 -39.60 9.19 30.19
N VAL A 936 -39.00 9.19 29.00
CA VAL A 936 -37.66 8.62 28.76
C VAL A 936 -36.83 9.47 27.81
N VAL A 937 -35.52 9.31 27.87
CA VAL A 937 -34.59 9.76 26.83
C VAL A 937 -34.16 8.56 26.00
N ALA A 938 -34.33 8.64 24.69
CA ALA A 938 -33.90 7.60 23.76
C ALA A 938 -32.69 8.07 22.95
N GLY A 939 -31.71 7.19 22.71
CA GLY A 939 -30.51 7.53 21.95
C GLY A 939 -29.73 6.32 21.49
N VAL A 940 -28.86 6.51 20.50
CA VAL A 940 -27.96 5.44 20.03
C VAL A 940 -26.70 5.42 20.88
N VAL A 941 -26.38 4.26 21.46
CA VAL A 941 -25.19 4.06 22.29
C VAL A 941 -24.28 3.02 21.64
N GLY A 942 -22.97 3.30 21.66
CA GLY A 942 -21.95 2.46 21.04
C GLY A 942 -21.62 2.87 19.59
N LEU A 943 -20.34 2.84 19.25
CA LEU A 943 -19.83 3.17 17.90
C LEU A 943 -19.68 1.92 17.01
N THR A 944 -19.32 0.77 17.60
CA THR A 944 -19.06 -0.49 16.88
C THR A 944 -20.30 -1.36 16.72
N MET A 945 -21.21 -1.33 17.70
CA MET A 945 -22.52 -1.98 17.66
C MET A 945 -23.55 -0.95 18.13
N PRO A 946 -24.02 -0.05 17.25
CA PRO A 946 -24.98 0.97 17.64
C PRO A 946 -26.28 0.32 18.12
N ARG A 947 -26.68 0.61 19.36
CA ARG A 947 -27.95 0.15 19.93
C ARG A 947 -28.84 1.33 20.27
N TYR A 948 -30.12 1.24 19.92
CA TYR A 948 -31.11 2.24 20.31
C TYR A 948 -31.59 1.95 21.73
N CYS A 949 -31.02 2.66 22.70
CA CYS A 949 -31.26 2.45 24.12
C CYS A 949 -32.22 3.49 24.69
N LEU A 950 -32.99 3.09 25.72
CA LEU A 950 -33.89 3.96 26.48
C LEU A 950 -33.34 4.19 27.89
N PHE A 951 -33.32 5.45 28.32
CA PHE A 951 -32.84 5.88 29.63
C PHE A 951 -33.94 6.62 30.39
N GLY A 952 -34.14 6.27 31.65
CA GLY A 952 -35.07 6.97 32.53
C GLY A 952 -35.60 6.11 33.66
N ASP A 953 -36.19 6.75 34.66
CA ASP A 953 -36.82 6.07 35.80
C ASP A 953 -38.02 5.19 35.39
N THR A 954 -38.64 5.49 34.25
CA THR A 954 -39.70 4.68 33.65
C THR A 954 -39.22 3.25 33.33
N VAL A 955 -37.97 3.05 32.92
CA VAL A 955 -37.39 1.72 32.67
C VAL A 955 -37.31 0.91 33.97
N ASN A 956 -36.79 1.53 35.04
CA ASN A 956 -36.65 0.90 36.34
C ASN A 956 -38.02 0.57 36.96
N THR A 957 -38.99 1.47 36.82
CA THR A 957 -40.34 1.29 37.35
C THR A 957 -41.08 0.18 36.58
N ALA A 958 -40.94 0.10 35.26
CA ALA A 958 -41.52 -0.96 34.44
C ALA A 958 -40.96 -2.35 34.80
N SER A 959 -39.63 -2.46 34.96
CA SER A 959 -38.99 -3.70 35.44
C SER A 959 -39.49 -4.11 36.83
N ARG A 960 -39.72 -3.16 37.74
CA ARG A 960 -40.31 -3.43 39.06
C ARG A 960 -41.76 -3.90 38.98
N MET A 961 -42.56 -3.35 38.05
CA MET A 961 -43.92 -3.81 37.79
C MET A 961 -43.92 -5.29 37.37
N GLU A 962 -42.99 -5.70 36.51
CA GLU A 962 -42.84 -7.11 36.11
C GLU A 962 -42.44 -7.97 37.32
N SER A 963 -41.39 -7.60 38.06
CA SER A 963 -40.85 -8.44 39.15
C SER A 963 -41.85 -8.70 40.28
N THR A 964 -42.83 -7.80 40.46
CA THR A 964 -43.89 -7.93 41.45
C THR A 964 -45.17 -8.50 40.86
N ALA A 965 -45.25 -8.77 39.55
CA ALA A 965 -46.44 -9.31 38.90
C ALA A 965 -46.70 -10.77 39.30
N LEU A 966 -47.94 -11.23 39.09
CA LEU A 966 -48.31 -12.63 39.25
C LEU A 966 -48.28 -13.34 37.89
N PRO A 967 -48.07 -14.67 37.87
CA PRO A 967 -48.11 -15.45 36.63
C PRO A 967 -49.43 -15.22 35.87
N TYR A 968 -49.36 -15.10 34.55
CA TYR A 968 -50.50 -14.84 33.66
C TYR A 968 -51.28 -13.55 33.93
N ARG A 969 -50.70 -12.60 34.69
CA ARG A 969 -51.29 -11.30 34.96
C ARG A 969 -50.45 -10.17 34.37
N ILE A 970 -51.15 -9.14 33.89
CA ILE A 970 -50.55 -7.89 33.42
C ILE A 970 -50.63 -6.87 34.55
N HIS A 971 -49.50 -6.61 35.20
CA HIS A 971 -49.38 -5.63 36.27
C HIS A 971 -49.20 -4.23 35.69
N VAL A 972 -50.03 -3.28 36.09
CA VAL A 972 -49.98 -1.91 35.56
C VAL A 972 -49.94 -0.88 36.68
N ASN A 973 -49.13 0.16 36.50
CA ASN A 973 -49.07 1.32 37.40
C ASN A 973 -50.26 2.27 37.14
N GLN A 974 -50.66 3.05 38.16
CA GLN A 974 -51.63 4.15 38.08
C GLN A 974 -51.43 5.04 36.83
N SER A 975 -50.18 5.41 36.52
CA SER A 975 -49.90 6.29 35.37
C SER A 975 -50.38 5.70 34.03
N THR A 976 -50.27 4.39 33.84
CA THR A 976 -50.78 3.70 32.65
C THR A 976 -52.31 3.61 32.68
N VAL A 977 -52.89 3.38 33.85
CA VAL A 977 -54.36 3.32 34.04
C VAL A 977 -55.02 4.63 33.68
N ASP A 978 -54.44 5.76 34.09
CA ASP A 978 -54.97 7.09 33.79
C ASP A 978 -55.00 7.36 32.28
N VAL A 979 -53.94 6.94 31.57
CA VAL A 979 -53.89 7.03 30.10
C VAL A 979 -54.94 6.12 29.46
N LEU A 980 -55.05 4.86 29.88
CA LEU A 980 -56.04 3.92 29.33
C LEU A 980 -57.49 4.37 29.59
N LYS A 981 -57.78 4.92 30.77
CA LYS A 981 -59.09 5.49 31.09
C LYS A 981 -59.38 6.73 30.25
N SER A 982 -58.38 7.58 30.00
CA SER A 982 -58.53 8.78 29.16
C SER A 982 -58.91 8.46 27.71
N LEU A 983 -58.52 7.28 27.21
CA LEU A 983 -58.83 6.85 25.84
C LEU A 983 -60.25 6.28 25.68
N ASN A 984 -60.90 5.87 26.78
CA ASN A 984 -62.25 5.31 26.82
C ASN A 984 -62.51 4.15 25.84
N LEU A 985 -61.57 3.19 25.76
CA LEU A 985 -61.59 2.05 24.82
C LEU A 985 -62.07 0.72 25.45
N GLY A 986 -62.83 0.76 26.55
CA GLY A 986 -63.42 -0.45 27.16
C GLY A 986 -62.43 -1.42 27.82
N TYR A 987 -61.29 -0.94 28.34
CA TYR A 987 -60.33 -1.77 29.09
C TYR A 987 -60.84 -2.11 30.51
N LYS A 988 -60.80 -3.39 30.87
CA LYS A 988 -61.20 -3.90 32.20
C LYS A 988 -59.99 -3.93 33.12
N ILE A 989 -60.03 -3.11 34.17
CA ILE A 989 -58.92 -2.88 35.10
C ILE A 989 -59.39 -3.13 36.53
N ASP A 990 -58.75 -4.08 37.22
CA ASP A 990 -59.04 -4.44 38.59
C ASP A 990 -58.00 -3.85 39.55
N VAL A 991 -58.41 -3.45 40.74
CA VAL A 991 -57.50 -2.93 41.78
C VAL A 991 -56.75 -4.10 42.40
N ARG A 992 -55.40 -4.06 42.38
CA ARG A 992 -54.57 -5.06 43.09
C ARG A 992 -54.46 -4.77 44.58
N GLY A 993 -54.37 -3.49 44.94
CA GLY A 993 -54.13 -3.01 46.31
C GLY A 993 -52.75 -2.37 46.47
N LEU A 994 -52.34 -2.17 47.73
CA LEU A 994 -51.06 -1.57 48.10
C LEU A 994 -49.91 -2.56 47.86
N THR A 995 -49.00 -2.23 46.95
CA THR A 995 -47.82 -3.04 46.62
C THR A 995 -46.55 -2.26 46.98
N GLU A 996 -45.62 -2.91 47.68
CA GLU A 996 -44.31 -2.32 48.00
C GLU A 996 -43.38 -2.41 46.78
N LEU A 997 -42.97 -1.25 46.26
CA LEU A 997 -42.02 -1.14 45.16
C LEU A 997 -40.69 -0.65 45.72
N LYS A 998 -39.65 -1.50 45.63
CA LYS A 998 -38.30 -1.20 46.11
C LYS A 998 -37.84 0.19 45.61
N GLY A 999 -37.58 1.12 46.53
CA GLY A 999 -37.11 2.48 46.23
C GLY A 999 -38.17 3.50 45.78
N LYS A 1000 -39.45 3.13 45.70
CA LYS A 1000 -40.60 4.03 45.44
C LYS A 1000 -41.59 4.10 46.61
N GLY A 1001 -41.57 3.11 47.50
CA GLY A 1001 -42.49 3.01 48.64
C GLY A 1001 -43.70 2.15 48.29
N ILE A 1002 -44.78 2.33 49.06
CA ILE A 1002 -46.02 1.57 48.88
C ILE A 1002 -46.94 2.37 47.95
N GLU A 1003 -47.23 1.82 46.78
CA GLU A 1003 -48.13 2.43 45.78
C GLU A 1003 -49.34 1.53 45.52
N THR A 1004 -50.48 2.13 45.14
CA THR A 1004 -51.64 1.35 44.69
C THR A 1004 -51.45 0.99 43.23
N THR A 1005 -51.53 -0.29 42.91
CA THR A 1005 -51.35 -0.81 41.54
C THR A 1005 -52.58 -1.60 41.07
N TYR A 1006 -52.60 -1.96 39.79
CA TYR A 1006 -53.77 -2.51 39.12
C TYR A 1006 -53.43 -3.70 38.23
N TRP A 1007 -54.46 -4.50 37.91
CA TRP A 1007 -54.40 -5.58 36.94
C TRP A 1007 -55.17 -5.20 35.69
N LEU A 1008 -54.55 -5.36 34.52
CA LEU A 1008 -55.28 -5.33 33.25
C LEU A 1008 -55.81 -6.75 32.97
N VAL A 1009 -57.13 -6.91 32.99
CA VAL A 1009 -57.80 -8.24 32.95
C VAL A 1009 -58.41 -8.54 31.58
N GLY A 1010 -58.70 -7.51 30.78
CA GLY A 1010 -59.18 -7.69 29.43
C GLY A 1010 -59.67 -6.39 28.79
N LYS A 1011 -60.36 -6.53 27.66
CA LYS A 1011 -60.99 -5.45 26.91
C LYS A 1011 -62.32 -5.94 26.36
N GLU A 1012 -63.33 -5.06 26.26
CA GLU A 1012 -64.68 -5.42 25.78
C GLU A 1012 -64.69 -6.08 24.40
N ASP A 1013 -63.79 -5.67 23.49
CA ASP A 1013 -63.67 -6.22 22.12
C ASP A 1013 -62.68 -7.40 21.98
N PHE A 1014 -62.07 -7.86 23.08
CA PHE A 1014 -61.06 -8.93 23.03
C PHE A 1014 -61.71 -10.31 23.20
N THR A 1015 -61.90 -11.02 22.09
CA THR A 1015 -62.62 -12.31 22.03
C THR A 1015 -61.73 -13.55 22.21
N LYS A 1016 -60.40 -13.37 22.30
CA LYS A 1016 -59.44 -14.47 22.41
C LYS A 1016 -59.39 -14.98 23.87
N PRO A 1017 -59.33 -16.31 24.10
CA PRO A 1017 -59.28 -16.88 25.45
C PRO A 1017 -57.96 -16.55 26.15
N LEU A 1018 -58.03 -15.93 27.33
CA LEU A 1018 -56.86 -15.67 28.17
C LEU A 1018 -56.61 -16.84 29.14
N PRO A 1019 -55.35 -17.16 29.46
CA PRO A 1019 -55.03 -18.21 30.43
C PRO A 1019 -55.59 -17.87 31.82
N ASP A 1020 -56.12 -18.87 32.50
CA ASP A 1020 -56.72 -18.67 33.83
C ASP A 1020 -55.61 -18.41 34.87
N PRO A 1021 -55.59 -17.22 35.50
CA PRO A 1021 -54.62 -16.77 36.50
C PRO A 1021 -54.63 -17.51 37.84
N ARG A 1022 -55.44 -18.57 38.04
CA ARG A 1022 -55.71 -19.16 39.36
C ARG A 1022 -54.46 -19.35 40.22
N ASP A 1023 -54.30 -18.44 41.17
CA ASP A 1023 -53.68 -18.68 42.45
C ASP A 1023 -54.80 -18.69 43.50
N LEU A 1024 -55.06 -19.89 44.08
CA LEU A 1024 -55.79 -20.25 45.33
C LEU A 1024 -57.22 -20.86 45.23
N PRO A 1025 -57.65 -21.78 46.13
CA PRO A 1025 -56.91 -22.68 47.05
C PRO A 1025 -57.33 -24.19 46.96
N GLY A 1026 -56.45 -25.09 47.36
CA GLY A 1026 -56.70 -26.52 47.62
C GLY A 1026 -55.58 -27.11 48.46
#